data_AF-A0A8H3GGM8-F1
#
_entry.id   AF-A0A8H3GGM8-F1
#
_cell.length_a   1.000
_cell.length_b   1.000
_cell.length_c   1.000
_cell.angle_alpha   90.00
_cell.angle_beta   90.00
_cell.angle_gamma   90.00
#
_symmetry.space_group_name_H-M   'P 1'
#
loop_
_entity.id
_entity.type
_entity.pdbx_description
1 polymer ?
#
loop_
_entity_poly.entity_id
_entity_poly.type
_entity_poly.pdbx_seq_one_letter_code
_entity_poly.pdbx_strand_id
1 'polypeptide(L)'
;MSQNNGRRLTVAQDGHSGIPHPSSALKKRAVPDYFAAPPPPSRPGRVSIAPVAGGARTQLGQSLSQSSSHAHVPTGNTLRMSMLRPPPAPVAQPSSGMTGSRGVSQNPYGRTPLRNASASARKQTGNYASGRMSVAPAFSQNNLGKDPRPVRDKTFQLMCANEVLDYLQQRQFKYPITLKTMLSPTNKDFQTVFIFLINDVIDPNFQWGRAGRKMEDDIILLLKDHRYRAADTISKSSLTAVGSMHTWPHVLAMLHWLVNLSLLKLRFMDSMVDDDPWLPAVVEPNGKPVADSNPDVVIDDYISATYKLYLSGEDQFPEQLQVLEDFFDRRSEAANTQAENDTIASNRATSELQTLLAKPTELAQAKSSLEEAQRLKEQYTSGIETTQRKDAKLVKNLQALKENIEEANQKMQNLEKEEAALQAAIAAQPITAEEMQRLATETEKLQRNLREMQTRHRELVRQNNASEVALSHRVHQLDTAVTEYNEILWKLGLLHQRPAKGPDDSIESNGGDDADGEYEIELNPAANVVGEMLRGGGTQSGGLKHRVQPALSALADDAREARTALDSKRLAKDSEVDKITEEIEHIGDETDMLRRKIDMMHDKAEEVKSASALVLGELREEIERLERDLANVGVGAQSALVNAQTRLGAAEAEFQDITYKSEQLKKQTYEEIMKHTAHLVELREHVVLKLGEFRDTANEY
;
A
#
# COMPACT_ATOMS: atom_id res chain seq x y z
N MET A 1 -27.74 60.83 -43.96
CA MET A 1 -27.18 61.98 -43.19
C MET A 1 -25.67 61.75 -42.99
N SER A 2 -24.89 62.74 -42.52
CA SER A 2 -23.41 62.72 -42.39
C SER A 2 -22.98 63.45 -41.10
N GLN A 3 -21.73 63.46 -40.59
CA GLN A 3 -20.39 63.11 -41.12
C GLN A 3 -19.78 61.86 -40.43
N ASN A 4 -18.69 61.20 -40.86
CA ASN A 4 -17.47 61.51 -41.65
C ASN A 4 -16.25 62.04 -40.83
N ASN A 5 -15.04 61.62 -41.24
CA ASN A 5 -13.68 61.85 -40.69
C ASN A 5 -13.31 61.16 -39.34
N GLY A 6 -12.11 60.60 -39.10
CA GLY A 6 -11.09 60.03 -40.02
C GLY A 6 -9.62 60.46 -39.84
N ARG A 7 -8.69 59.49 -39.62
CA ARG A 7 -7.18 59.57 -39.70
C ARG A 7 -6.48 60.40 -38.58
N ARG A 8 -5.17 60.28 -38.23
CA ARG A 8 -4.00 59.34 -38.42
C ARG A 8 -2.98 59.66 -37.27
N LEU A 9 -2.26 58.75 -36.60
CA LEU A 9 -1.11 57.87 -36.96
C LEU A 9 0.29 58.55 -36.88
N THR A 10 1.13 58.12 -35.91
CA THR A 10 2.54 58.54 -35.66
C THR A 10 3.38 57.41 -35.00
N VAL A 11 4.70 57.60 -34.77
CA VAL A 11 5.75 56.53 -34.60
C VAL A 11 6.92 56.93 -33.66
N ALA A 12 7.66 55.94 -33.10
CA ALA A 12 9.03 55.97 -32.47
C ALA A 12 9.19 56.61 -31.04
N GLN A 13 10.25 56.44 -30.22
CA GLN A 13 11.44 55.53 -29.96
C GLN A 13 12.04 55.95 -28.57
N ASP A 14 13.04 55.41 -27.84
CA ASP A 14 14.05 54.29 -27.85
C ASP A 14 14.36 53.96 -26.32
N GLY A 15 15.41 53.31 -25.78
CA GLY A 15 16.64 52.64 -26.29
C GLY A 15 17.76 52.41 -25.24
N HIS A 16 18.54 51.31 -25.37
CA HIS A 16 19.89 51.04 -24.78
C HIS A 16 20.03 50.94 -23.22
N SER A 17 21.05 50.34 -22.57
CA SER A 17 22.37 49.73 -22.96
C SER A 17 22.86 48.66 -21.94
N GLY A 18 23.80 47.76 -22.30
CA GLY A 18 24.71 47.09 -21.35
C GLY A 18 25.34 45.76 -21.82
N ILE A 19 26.68 45.62 -21.79
CA ILE A 19 27.43 44.45 -22.31
C ILE A 19 28.66 44.12 -21.43
N PRO A 20 28.84 42.84 -21.04
CA PRO A 20 30.19 42.25 -20.87
C PRO A 20 30.33 40.83 -21.48
N HIS A 21 31.52 40.24 -21.31
CA HIS A 21 31.96 38.86 -21.68
C HIS A 21 33.09 38.45 -20.66
N PRO A 22 33.79 37.27 -20.65
CA PRO A 22 34.47 36.65 -21.82
C PRO A 22 34.79 35.11 -21.80
N SER A 23 35.55 34.68 -22.81
CA SER A 23 36.40 33.45 -22.92
C SER A 23 35.70 32.07 -23.03
N SER A 24 36.02 31.19 -24.00
CA SER A 24 37.30 30.55 -24.43
C SER A 24 37.78 29.42 -23.49
N ALA A 25 38.21 28.23 -23.95
CA ALA A 25 38.43 27.77 -25.34
C ALA A 25 38.55 26.21 -25.46
N LEU A 26 38.39 25.70 -26.69
CA LEU A 26 39.08 24.54 -27.33
C LEU A 26 39.16 23.17 -26.58
N LYS A 27 39.04 22.02 -27.25
CA LYS A 27 39.84 21.63 -28.44
C LYS A 27 39.23 20.44 -29.19
N LYS A 28 39.20 20.47 -30.53
CA LYS A 28 39.02 19.26 -31.37
C LYS A 28 40.37 18.56 -31.61
N ARG A 29 40.33 17.25 -31.89
CA ARG A 29 41.35 16.50 -32.66
C ARG A 29 40.61 15.62 -33.68
N ALA A 30 41.23 15.25 -34.80
CA ALA A 30 40.51 14.65 -35.93
C ALA A 30 41.40 13.74 -36.82
N VAL A 31 40.74 12.74 -37.44
CA VAL A 31 41.13 11.90 -38.62
C VAL A 31 42.46 11.10 -38.57
N PRO A 32 42.68 10.06 -39.43
CA PRO A 32 41.79 9.45 -40.45
C PRO A 32 41.60 7.91 -40.30
N ASP A 33 40.92 7.31 -41.29
CA ASP A 33 40.64 5.88 -41.49
C ASP A 33 41.88 4.97 -41.66
N TYR A 34 41.71 3.64 -41.44
CA TYR A 34 41.79 2.65 -42.53
C TYR A 34 41.40 1.19 -42.14
N PHE A 35 40.78 0.50 -43.12
CA PHE A 35 40.70 -0.96 -43.36
C PHE A 35 39.79 -1.91 -42.56
N ALA A 36 39.17 -2.82 -43.36
CA ALA A 36 38.61 -4.15 -43.07
C ALA A 36 37.18 -4.30 -42.48
N ALA A 37 36.45 -5.25 -43.06
CA ALA A 37 35.09 -5.75 -42.76
C ALA A 37 35.00 -7.21 -43.32
N PRO A 38 33.86 -7.95 -43.35
CA PRO A 38 32.51 -7.74 -42.80
C PRO A 38 32.03 -8.97 -41.93
N PRO A 39 30.85 -9.63 -42.11
CA PRO A 39 29.62 -9.37 -41.34
C PRO A 39 28.95 -10.62 -40.67
N PRO A 40 27.87 -10.40 -39.88
CA PRO A 40 26.78 -11.36 -39.68
C PRO A 40 25.40 -10.84 -40.21
N PRO A 41 24.30 -11.62 -40.21
CA PRO A 41 23.51 -11.80 -41.44
C PRO A 41 22.03 -11.32 -41.45
N SER A 42 21.43 -11.37 -42.64
CA SER A 42 20.08 -10.87 -42.97
C SER A 42 18.95 -11.92 -42.90
N ARG A 43 17.74 -11.47 -42.55
CA ARG A 43 16.43 -11.99 -43.03
C ARG A 43 16.16 -11.53 -44.49
N PRO A 44 15.08 -11.91 -45.21
CA PRO A 44 13.90 -12.72 -44.84
C PRO A 44 13.60 -13.92 -45.77
N GLY A 45 12.51 -14.68 -45.50
CA GLY A 45 12.10 -15.86 -46.28
C GLY A 45 10.92 -15.65 -47.25
N ARG A 46 10.35 -16.75 -47.78
CA ARG A 46 9.04 -16.77 -48.48
C ARG A 46 8.37 -18.16 -48.47
N VAL A 47 7.25 -18.29 -49.17
CA VAL A 47 6.20 -19.33 -49.03
C VAL A 47 6.25 -20.38 -50.15
N SER A 48 5.83 -21.63 -49.88
CA SER A 48 4.86 -22.45 -50.68
C SER A 48 5.23 -23.91 -50.96
N ILE A 49 4.27 -24.81 -50.64
CA ILE A 49 3.78 -25.96 -51.44
C ILE A 49 4.73 -27.18 -51.66
N ALA A 50 4.12 -28.38 -51.58
CA ALA A 50 4.73 -29.72 -51.71
C ALA A 50 4.58 -30.27 -53.17
N PRO A 51 4.84 -31.56 -53.51
CA PRO A 51 5.43 -32.68 -52.75
C PRO A 51 6.58 -33.41 -53.52
N VAL A 52 7.04 -34.59 -53.05
CA VAL A 52 7.25 -35.86 -53.82
C VAL A 52 8.05 -36.93 -53.03
N ALA A 53 7.79 -38.18 -53.39
CA ALA A 53 8.14 -39.49 -52.79
C ALA A 53 9.61 -39.85 -52.45
N GLY A 54 9.74 -40.94 -51.67
CA GLY A 54 10.95 -41.77 -51.47
C GLY A 54 11.54 -41.66 -50.06
N GLY A 55 11.96 -42.72 -49.37
CA GLY A 55 11.94 -44.17 -49.68
C GLY A 55 13.18 -44.89 -49.12
N ALA A 56 13.04 -46.14 -48.65
CA ALA A 56 14.07 -46.94 -47.91
C ALA A 56 14.31 -46.43 -46.45
N ARG A 57 14.18 -47.25 -45.37
CA ARG A 57 14.97 -48.43 -44.90
C ARG A 57 16.34 -48.03 -44.30
N THR A 58 16.85 -48.58 -43.19
CA THR A 58 16.52 -49.84 -42.45
C THR A 58 17.08 -49.88 -41.01
N GLN A 59 16.60 -50.85 -40.18
CA GLN A 59 17.31 -51.54 -39.05
C GLN A 59 17.60 -50.72 -37.75
N LEU A 60 17.68 -51.30 -36.52
CA LEU A 60 17.32 -52.62 -35.96
C LEU A 60 17.20 -52.57 -34.40
N GLY A 61 16.63 -53.62 -33.75
CA GLY A 61 16.51 -53.78 -32.28
C GLY A 61 15.16 -53.29 -31.73
N GLN A 62 14.23 -54.05 -31.12
CA GLN A 62 14.23 -55.36 -30.42
C GLN A 62 15.09 -55.41 -29.15
N SER A 63 14.64 -55.97 -28.02
CA SER A 63 13.32 -56.51 -27.57
C SER A 63 13.35 -56.64 -26.02
N LEU A 64 12.35 -57.03 -25.23
CA LEU A 64 10.99 -57.61 -25.40
C LEU A 64 9.91 -56.56 -24.96
N SER A 65 8.65 -56.80 -24.52
CA SER A 65 7.89 -58.00 -24.12
C SER A 65 6.36 -57.82 -24.32
N GLN A 66 5.53 -58.73 -23.76
CA GLN A 66 4.06 -58.80 -23.94
C GLN A 66 3.36 -59.16 -22.62
N SER A 67 2.15 -58.65 -22.35
CA SER A 67 0.87 -59.33 -22.62
C SER A 67 -0.28 -58.29 -22.49
N SER A 68 -1.13 -58.06 -23.51
CA SER A 68 -2.39 -58.77 -23.87
C SER A 68 -3.50 -58.69 -22.79
N SER A 69 -4.77 -58.31 -23.04
CA SER A 69 -5.52 -58.08 -24.31
C SER A 69 -6.79 -57.18 -24.12
N HIS A 70 -7.41 -56.77 -25.24
CA HIS A 70 -8.69 -56.01 -25.36
C HIS A 70 -9.97 -56.86 -25.01
N ALA A 71 -11.23 -56.40 -25.00
CA ALA A 71 -11.88 -55.30 -25.76
C ALA A 71 -13.25 -54.75 -25.23
N HIS A 72 -13.72 -53.65 -25.86
CA HIS A 72 -15.04 -52.97 -25.83
C HIS A 72 -15.53 -52.30 -24.50
N VAL A 73 -15.94 -51.01 -24.39
CA VAL A 73 -16.69 -50.00 -25.23
C VAL A 73 -18.23 -50.05 -24.99
N PRO A 74 -18.98 -48.93 -24.87
CA PRO A 74 -18.67 -47.48 -25.01
C PRO A 74 -18.69 -46.75 -23.61
N THR A 75 -19.07 -45.48 -23.30
CA THR A 75 -19.77 -44.35 -24.00
C THR A 75 -19.55 -42.99 -23.27
N GLY A 76 -19.50 -41.85 -23.99
CA GLY A 76 -19.65 -40.46 -23.46
C GLY A 76 -18.50 -39.91 -22.58
N ASN A 77 -17.76 -38.83 -22.85
CA ASN A 77 -18.08 -37.50 -23.40
C ASN A 77 -19.13 -36.77 -22.54
N THR A 78 -18.89 -35.61 -21.90
CA THR A 78 -18.13 -34.40 -22.33
C THR A 78 -17.49 -33.62 -21.16
N LEU A 79 -16.70 -32.58 -21.47
CA LEU A 79 -16.03 -31.63 -20.54
C LEU A 79 -16.69 -30.23 -20.55
N ARG A 80 -16.25 -29.38 -19.60
CA ARG A 80 -16.54 -27.93 -19.37
C ARG A 80 -17.80 -27.67 -18.53
N MET A 81 -17.78 -27.13 -17.30
CA MET A 81 -17.03 -26.04 -16.61
C MET A 81 -17.70 -24.65 -16.67
N SER A 82 -18.13 -24.20 -15.48
CA SER A 82 -18.20 -22.84 -14.91
C SER A 82 -18.46 -21.60 -15.78
N MET A 83 -19.34 -20.70 -15.30
CA MET A 83 -18.88 -19.49 -14.56
C MET A 83 -20.01 -18.78 -13.77
N LEU A 84 -19.70 -17.61 -13.18
CA LEU A 84 -20.31 -17.04 -11.96
C LEU A 84 -21.15 -15.74 -12.16
N ARG A 85 -22.28 -15.67 -11.42
CA ARG A 85 -22.79 -14.48 -10.67
C ARG A 85 -23.23 -13.20 -11.46
N PRO A 86 -23.74 -12.09 -10.84
CA PRO A 86 -24.98 -11.44 -11.31
C PRO A 86 -24.92 -9.91 -11.55
N PRO A 87 -26.00 -9.27 -12.07
CA PRO A 87 -26.10 -7.82 -12.26
C PRO A 87 -26.69 -7.03 -11.07
N PRO A 88 -26.55 -5.68 -11.05
CA PRO A 88 -27.21 -4.77 -10.10
C PRO A 88 -28.43 -4.02 -10.70
N ALA A 89 -29.31 -3.47 -9.85
CA ALA A 89 -30.35 -2.50 -10.22
C ALA A 89 -30.76 -1.59 -9.03
N PRO A 90 -31.11 -0.29 -9.24
CA PRO A 90 -31.60 0.63 -8.19
C PRO A 90 -33.10 0.98 -8.32
N VAL A 91 -33.66 1.73 -7.34
CA VAL A 91 -34.79 2.73 -7.37
C VAL A 91 -35.37 2.88 -5.94
N ALA A 92 -36.14 3.95 -5.65
CA ALA A 92 -36.52 4.34 -4.27
C ALA A 92 -37.96 4.89 -4.08
N GLN A 93 -38.44 4.81 -2.81
CA GLN A 93 -39.53 5.60 -2.17
C GLN A 93 -41.00 5.36 -2.62
N PRO A 94 -42.05 5.84 -1.87
CA PRO A 94 -42.12 6.37 -0.48
C PRO A 94 -43.31 5.87 0.43
N SER A 95 -43.40 6.42 1.65
CA SER A 95 -44.62 6.58 2.51
C SER A 95 -45.03 5.38 3.41
N SER A 96 -45.73 5.50 4.57
CA SER A 96 -46.38 6.64 5.27
C SER A 96 -46.52 6.45 6.81
N GLY A 97 -46.47 7.55 7.59
CA GLY A 97 -47.14 7.74 8.91
C GLY A 97 -46.48 7.17 10.20
N MET A 98 -46.88 7.56 11.43
CA MET A 98 -47.43 8.83 11.95
C MET A 98 -47.36 8.84 13.52
N THR A 99 -47.68 9.98 14.18
CA THR A 99 -47.68 10.24 15.64
C THR A 99 -46.31 10.45 16.31
N GLY A 100 -46.11 11.36 17.28
CA GLY A 100 -46.88 12.57 17.57
C GLY A 100 -46.93 13.01 19.05
N SER A 101 -46.07 13.94 19.49
CA SER A 101 -46.34 14.76 20.68
C SER A 101 -45.62 16.12 20.69
N ARG A 102 -46.20 17.03 21.46
CA ARG A 102 -45.95 18.48 21.64
C ARG A 102 -44.49 18.85 21.96
N GLY A 103 -44.09 20.05 21.55
CA GLY A 103 -42.85 20.71 22.00
C GLY A 103 -43.08 22.17 22.40
N VAL A 104 -42.08 22.80 23.01
CA VAL A 104 -42.00 24.25 23.27
C VAL A 104 -40.58 24.75 22.98
N SER A 105 -40.51 25.95 22.40
CA SER A 105 -39.29 26.71 22.08
C SER A 105 -38.29 26.84 23.25
N GLN A 106 -37.00 26.60 23.00
CA GLN A 106 -36.03 27.71 22.81
C GLN A 106 -34.71 27.24 22.15
N ASN A 107 -34.16 28.14 21.33
CA ASN A 107 -32.81 28.23 20.77
C ASN A 107 -32.51 29.76 20.71
N PRO A 108 -31.29 30.31 20.59
CA PRO A 108 -30.06 29.77 19.96
C PRO A 108 -28.85 29.83 20.94
N TYR A 109 -27.57 29.59 20.60
CA TYR A 109 -26.80 29.71 19.35
C TYR A 109 -25.74 28.60 19.19
N GLY A 110 -25.12 28.53 18.01
CA GLY A 110 -23.89 27.76 17.80
C GLY A 110 -23.08 28.21 16.60
N ARG A 111 -21.91 27.57 16.42
CA ARG A 111 -20.95 27.65 15.30
C ARG A 111 -20.12 28.93 15.15
N THR A 112 -18.81 28.72 15.04
CA THR A 112 -17.83 29.61 14.39
C THR A 112 -16.83 28.77 13.60
N PRO A 113 -16.63 29.05 12.30
CA PRO A 113 -15.40 28.61 11.62
C PRO A 113 -14.73 29.68 10.72
N LEU A 114 -13.39 29.70 10.80
CA LEU A 114 -12.42 30.00 9.72
C LEU A 114 -12.22 31.42 9.11
N ARG A 115 -10.91 31.76 9.03
CA ARG A 115 -10.15 32.45 7.95
C ARG A 115 -10.12 33.99 7.76
N ASN A 116 -8.92 34.52 8.02
CA ASN A 116 -8.05 35.35 7.17
C ASN A 116 -8.56 36.62 6.45
N ALA A 117 -8.13 37.77 7.02
CA ALA A 117 -7.28 38.81 6.40
C ALA A 117 -7.56 39.33 4.96
N SER A 118 -7.91 40.63 4.87
CA SER A 118 -6.99 41.71 4.45
C SER A 118 -7.72 43.04 4.18
N ALA A 119 -7.03 44.19 4.36
CA ALA A 119 -7.22 45.48 3.65
C ALA A 119 -6.48 46.62 4.36
N SER A 120 -6.26 47.76 3.69
CA SER A 120 -5.63 48.96 4.25
C SER A 120 -6.16 50.25 3.58
N ALA A 121 -5.80 51.40 4.15
CA ALA A 121 -5.78 52.75 3.57
C ALA A 121 -7.05 53.65 3.54
N ARG A 122 -7.22 54.40 4.65
CA ARG A 122 -6.97 55.87 4.74
C ARG A 122 -7.98 56.90 4.16
N LYS A 123 -8.21 57.93 4.99
CA LYS A 123 -8.55 59.37 4.76
C LYS A 123 -9.95 59.82 5.26
N GLN A 124 -10.24 61.11 5.47
CA GLN A 124 -9.52 62.19 6.21
C GLN A 124 -10.38 63.47 6.23
N THR A 125 -10.44 64.16 7.37
CA THR A 125 -10.79 65.60 7.52
C THR A 125 -10.13 66.14 8.80
N GLY A 126 -9.81 67.42 8.97
CA GLY A 126 -9.63 68.47 7.93
C GLY A 126 -10.27 69.82 8.25
N ASN A 127 -9.50 70.80 8.75
CA ASN A 127 -9.74 72.23 8.53
C ASN A 127 -8.43 73.05 8.66
N TYR A 128 -8.47 74.35 8.34
CA TYR A 128 -7.31 75.11 7.82
C TYR A 128 -6.53 75.97 8.85
N ALA A 129 -5.20 75.95 8.75
CA ALA A 129 -4.30 77.11 8.86
C ALA A 129 -2.92 76.77 8.26
N SER A 130 -2.12 77.76 7.83
CA SER A 130 -0.88 77.51 7.06
C SER A 130 0.38 77.43 7.92
N GLY A 131 1.17 76.36 7.75
CA GLY A 131 2.51 76.20 8.33
C GLY A 131 3.16 74.89 7.88
N ARG A 132 4.21 74.95 7.07
CA ARG A 132 4.92 73.76 6.57
C ARG A 132 5.94 73.25 7.60
N MET A 133 5.88 71.98 7.99
CA MET A 133 6.98 71.02 7.80
C MET A 133 6.60 69.59 8.24
N SER A 134 7.41 68.62 7.84
CA SER A 134 7.15 67.18 7.94
C SER A 134 7.03 66.66 9.38
N VAL A 135 5.92 65.99 9.69
CA VAL A 135 5.76 65.18 10.92
C VAL A 135 5.39 63.75 10.54
N ALA A 136 6.40 62.89 10.47
CA ALA A 136 6.20 61.46 10.73
C ALA A 136 6.20 61.24 12.25
N PRO A 137 5.42 60.29 12.81
CA PRO A 137 5.48 60.01 14.23
C PRO A 137 6.86 59.45 14.56
N ALA A 138 7.64 60.20 15.35
CA ALA A 138 8.91 59.71 15.85
C ALA A 138 8.66 58.48 16.72
N PHE A 139 9.36 57.37 16.43
CA PHE A 139 9.54 56.33 17.42
C PHE A 139 10.17 56.98 18.65
N SER A 140 9.49 56.93 19.79
CA SER A 140 10.06 57.33 21.06
C SER A 140 11.27 56.43 21.33
N GLN A 141 12.48 56.97 21.14
CA GLN A 141 13.68 56.35 21.69
C GLN A 141 13.44 56.19 23.19
N ASN A 142 13.37 54.93 23.65
CA ASN A 142 13.14 54.64 25.05
C ASN A 142 14.21 55.33 25.92
N ASN A 143 13.87 55.67 27.17
CA ASN A 143 14.86 56.08 28.17
C ASN A 143 15.72 54.86 28.58
N LEU A 144 16.53 54.29 27.67
CA LEU A 144 17.28 53.06 27.93
C LEU A 144 18.21 53.20 29.15
N GLY A 145 18.86 54.35 29.30
CA GLY A 145 19.84 54.65 30.36
C GLY A 145 19.30 55.30 31.65
N LYS A 146 17.99 55.19 31.95
CA LYS A 146 17.46 55.56 33.29
C LYS A 146 16.99 54.32 34.03
N ASP A 147 17.35 54.24 35.31
CA ASP A 147 16.87 53.20 36.23
C ASP A 147 15.33 53.34 36.39
N PRO A 148 14.54 52.29 36.09
CA PRO A 148 13.08 52.34 36.24
C PRO A 148 12.61 52.17 37.69
N ARG A 149 13.49 51.80 38.62
CA ARG A 149 13.11 51.50 40.02
C ARG A 149 12.89 52.80 40.82
N PRO A 150 11.95 52.82 41.77
CA PRO A 150 11.65 54.00 42.57
C PRO A 150 12.69 54.21 43.68
N VAL A 151 13.99 54.27 43.34
CA VAL A 151 15.11 54.30 44.30
C VAL A 151 15.03 55.44 45.32
N ARG A 152 14.32 56.54 45.01
CA ARG A 152 14.12 57.68 45.93
C ARG A 152 12.95 57.50 46.93
N ASP A 153 12.09 56.49 46.76
CA ASP A 153 11.05 56.19 47.73
C ASP A 153 11.63 55.50 48.97
N LYS A 154 11.13 55.91 50.15
CA LYS A 154 11.55 55.38 51.44
C LYS A 154 10.99 53.97 51.69
N THR A 155 9.82 53.64 51.15
CA THR A 155 9.22 52.31 51.30
C THR A 155 10.06 51.28 50.54
N PHE A 156 10.39 51.59 49.28
CA PHE A 156 11.33 50.80 48.47
C PHE A 156 12.72 50.68 49.12
N GLN A 157 13.30 51.76 49.65
CA GLN A 157 14.57 51.70 50.39
C GLN A 157 14.51 50.77 51.61
N LEU A 158 13.43 50.83 52.41
CA LEU A 158 13.25 49.98 53.58
C LEU A 158 13.12 48.50 53.19
N MET A 159 12.35 48.21 52.13
CA MET A 159 12.20 46.88 51.54
C MET A 159 13.57 46.31 51.11
N CYS A 160 14.33 47.05 50.30
CA CYS A 160 15.67 46.66 49.87
C CYS A 160 16.64 46.46 51.05
N ALA A 161 16.56 47.29 52.09
CA ALA A 161 17.42 47.19 53.27
C ALA A 161 17.11 45.94 54.11
N ASN A 162 15.84 45.56 54.24
CA ASN A 162 15.43 44.31 54.90
C ASN A 162 15.85 43.09 54.08
N GLU A 163 15.48 43.00 52.79
CA GLU A 163 15.78 41.83 51.95
C GLU A 163 17.29 41.55 51.82
N VAL A 164 18.13 42.60 51.77
CA VAL A 164 19.59 42.42 51.80
C VAL A 164 20.08 41.95 53.18
N LEU A 165 19.51 42.49 54.27
CA LEU A 165 19.87 42.06 55.63
C LEU A 165 19.47 40.61 55.89
N ASP A 166 18.28 40.19 55.45
CA ASP A 166 17.76 38.83 55.59
C ASP A 166 18.63 37.83 54.81
N TYR A 167 19.04 38.16 53.58
CA TYR A 167 19.98 37.35 52.80
C TYR A 167 21.33 37.20 53.52
N LEU A 168 21.90 38.31 54.04
CA LEU A 168 23.17 38.28 54.77
C LEU A 168 23.09 37.40 56.04
N GLN A 169 21.95 37.42 56.75
CA GLN A 169 21.72 36.55 57.91
C GLN A 169 21.60 35.08 57.50
N GLN A 170 20.82 34.76 56.46
CA GLN A 170 20.64 33.40 55.94
C GLN A 170 21.97 32.78 55.48
N ARG A 171 22.85 33.57 54.87
CA ARG A 171 24.18 33.16 54.39
C ARG A 171 25.29 33.27 55.46
N GLN A 172 24.95 33.42 56.74
CA GLN A 172 25.89 33.46 57.87
C GLN A 172 27.00 34.52 57.73
N PHE A 173 26.65 35.72 57.25
CA PHE A 173 27.59 36.83 57.08
C PHE A 173 28.31 37.20 58.38
N LYS A 174 29.65 37.18 58.36
CA LYS A 174 30.50 37.17 59.55
C LYS A 174 30.59 38.50 60.33
N TYR A 175 30.06 39.60 59.80
CA TYR A 175 30.13 40.92 60.44
C TYR A 175 28.73 41.38 60.92
N PRO A 176 28.59 41.87 62.16
CA PRO A 176 27.30 42.24 62.72
C PRO A 176 26.76 43.53 62.08
N ILE A 177 25.84 43.38 61.13
CA ILE A 177 25.11 44.47 60.49
C ILE A 177 23.67 44.52 61.03
N THR A 178 23.15 45.73 61.22
CA THR A 178 21.77 45.98 61.64
C THR A 178 21.02 46.76 60.57
N LEU A 179 19.69 46.76 60.60
CA LEU A 179 18.87 47.61 59.71
C LEU A 179 19.23 49.09 59.83
N LYS A 180 19.59 49.56 61.03
CA LYS A 180 20.07 50.95 61.25
C LYS A 180 21.40 51.21 60.52
N THR A 181 22.29 50.22 60.48
CA THR A 181 23.53 50.29 59.69
C THR A 181 23.22 50.27 58.20
N MET A 182 22.31 49.42 57.73
CA MET A 182 21.90 49.33 56.31
C MET A 182 21.20 50.60 55.78
N LEU A 183 20.57 51.38 56.65
CA LEU A 183 19.95 52.66 56.26
C LEU A 183 20.94 53.84 56.25
N SER A 184 22.13 53.70 56.85
CA SER A 184 23.16 54.74 56.92
C SER A 184 24.59 54.15 57.12
N PRO A 185 25.12 53.39 56.16
CA PRO A 185 26.39 52.67 56.33
C PRO A 185 27.62 53.56 56.14
N THR A 186 28.74 53.13 56.73
CA THR A 186 30.06 53.64 56.36
C THR A 186 30.51 53.02 55.03
N ASN A 187 31.55 53.60 54.40
CA ASN A 187 32.13 53.01 53.19
C ASN A 187 32.68 51.59 53.48
N LYS A 188 33.26 51.36 54.66
CA LYS A 188 33.75 50.03 55.06
C LYS A 188 32.62 48.99 55.14
N ASP A 189 31.47 49.35 55.70
CA ASP A 189 30.33 48.42 55.81
C ASP A 189 29.83 48.02 54.41
N PHE A 190 29.64 49.02 53.53
CA PHE A 190 29.29 48.80 52.13
C PHE A 190 30.30 47.88 51.41
N GLN A 191 31.59 48.18 51.50
CA GLN A 191 32.65 47.38 50.85
C GLN A 191 32.62 45.93 51.34
N THR A 192 32.46 45.72 52.64
CA THR A 192 32.44 44.38 53.25
C THR A 192 31.21 43.58 52.78
N VAL A 193 30.05 44.24 52.64
CA VAL A 193 28.84 43.61 52.06
C VAL A 193 29.00 43.31 50.58
N PHE A 194 29.54 44.26 49.78
CA PHE A 194 29.71 44.07 48.33
C PHE A 194 30.67 42.91 48.03
N ILE A 195 31.83 42.87 48.70
CA ILE A 195 32.80 41.77 48.60
C ILE A 195 32.12 40.42 48.91
N PHE A 196 31.32 40.37 49.98
CA PHE A 196 30.63 39.15 50.35
C PHE A 196 29.60 38.73 49.29
N LEU A 197 28.71 39.60 48.83
CA LEU A 197 27.69 39.24 47.83
C LEU A 197 28.30 38.72 46.52
N ILE A 198 29.47 39.23 46.12
CA ILE A 198 30.22 38.72 44.97
C ILE A 198 30.81 37.34 45.27
N ASN A 199 31.64 37.21 46.31
CA ASN A 199 32.40 35.98 46.57
C ASN A 199 31.58 34.83 47.21
N ASP A 200 30.39 35.10 47.75
CA ASP A 200 29.47 34.10 48.35
C ASP A 200 28.79 33.21 47.29
N VAL A 201 28.42 33.78 46.13
CA VAL A 201 27.64 33.10 45.09
C VAL A 201 28.03 33.53 43.68
N ILE A 202 28.19 34.83 43.41
CA ILE A 202 28.22 35.37 42.04
C ILE A 202 29.52 34.98 41.32
N ASP A 203 30.66 35.36 41.88
CA ASP A 203 32.01 34.95 41.47
C ASP A 203 32.89 34.64 42.71
N PRO A 204 32.88 33.38 43.20
CA PRO A 204 33.69 32.98 44.35
C PRO A 204 35.20 33.11 44.14
N ASN A 205 35.67 33.12 42.89
CA ASN A 205 37.09 33.14 42.54
C ASN A 205 37.63 34.57 42.30
N PHE A 206 36.80 35.60 42.45
CA PHE A 206 37.20 36.98 42.18
C PHE A 206 38.31 37.48 43.13
N GLN A 207 39.41 37.97 42.53
CA GLN A 207 40.58 38.50 43.24
C GLN A 207 40.55 40.03 43.28
N TRP A 208 40.12 40.58 44.41
CA TRP A 208 40.11 42.01 44.71
C TRP A 208 41.51 42.65 44.69
N GLY A 209 41.62 43.86 44.13
CA GLY A 209 42.87 44.63 44.09
C GLY A 209 43.94 44.09 43.13
N ARG A 210 43.59 43.16 42.24
CA ARG A 210 44.52 42.52 41.29
C ARG A 210 45.28 43.58 40.47
N ALA A 211 46.60 43.44 40.40
CA ALA A 211 47.52 44.42 39.78
C ALA A 211 47.43 45.86 40.35
N GLY A 212 47.05 46.02 41.62
CA GLY A 212 47.05 47.31 42.33
C GLY A 212 45.86 48.22 42.01
N ARG A 213 44.78 47.68 41.43
CA ARG A 213 43.52 48.43 41.25
C ARG A 213 42.90 48.82 42.59
N LYS A 214 42.15 49.92 42.60
CA LYS A 214 41.37 50.32 43.77
C LYS A 214 40.02 49.62 43.77
N MET A 215 39.41 49.44 44.94
CA MET A 215 38.16 48.71 45.07
C MET A 215 37.01 49.37 44.28
N GLU A 216 37.00 50.69 44.13
CA GLU A 216 35.98 51.37 43.33
C GLU A 216 36.11 51.06 41.82
N ASP A 217 37.31 50.70 41.34
CA ASP A 217 37.52 50.26 39.96
C ASP A 217 37.05 48.81 39.76
N ASP A 218 37.35 47.91 40.71
CA ASP A 218 36.87 46.52 40.69
C ASP A 218 35.33 46.45 40.79
N ILE A 219 34.70 47.29 41.62
CA ILE A 219 33.24 47.38 41.73
C ILE A 219 32.62 47.83 40.39
N ILE A 220 33.16 48.87 39.74
CA ILE A 220 32.63 49.34 38.44
C ILE A 220 32.84 48.29 37.34
N LEU A 221 33.95 47.56 37.37
CA LEU A 221 34.23 46.45 36.46
C LEU A 221 33.17 45.34 36.61
N LEU A 222 33.01 44.79 37.83
CA LEU A 222 32.04 43.73 38.13
C LEU A 222 30.60 44.12 37.76
N LEU A 223 30.19 45.36 38.01
CA LEU A 223 28.87 45.84 37.61
C LEU A 223 28.68 45.88 36.09
N LYS A 224 29.74 46.15 35.31
CA LYS A 224 29.68 46.12 33.84
C LYS A 224 29.74 44.71 33.29
N ASP A 225 30.56 43.84 33.86
CA ASP A 225 30.71 42.44 33.44
C ASP A 225 29.43 41.63 33.72
N HIS A 226 28.80 41.82 34.89
CA HIS A 226 27.45 41.30 35.19
C HIS A 226 26.30 42.11 34.55
N ARG A 227 26.62 43.03 33.61
CA ARG A 227 25.68 43.80 32.77
C ARG A 227 24.61 44.56 33.56
N TYR A 228 24.98 45.13 34.71
CA TYR A 228 24.09 45.92 35.55
C TYR A 228 23.60 47.18 34.82
N ARG A 229 22.32 47.21 34.43
CA ARG A 229 21.74 48.26 33.58
C ARG A 229 21.88 49.68 34.15
N ALA A 230 22.00 49.85 35.47
CA ALA A 230 22.17 51.14 36.11
C ALA A 230 23.65 51.50 36.44
N ALA A 231 24.64 50.71 35.99
CA ALA A 231 26.06 50.92 36.31
C ALA A 231 26.56 52.33 35.98
N ASP A 232 26.17 52.91 34.85
CA ASP A 232 26.60 54.27 34.47
C ASP A 232 26.00 55.39 35.33
N THR A 233 25.05 55.07 36.22
CA THR A 233 24.57 56.02 37.26
C THR A 233 25.47 56.04 38.51
N ILE A 234 26.35 55.06 38.67
CA ILE A 234 27.21 54.88 39.85
C ILE A 234 28.65 55.26 39.48
N SER A 235 28.99 56.52 39.73
CA SER A 235 30.33 57.04 39.46
C SER A 235 31.38 56.55 40.49
N LYS A 236 32.66 56.57 40.12
CA LYS A 236 33.77 56.32 41.06
C LYS A 236 33.74 57.25 42.28
N SER A 237 33.36 58.51 42.08
CA SER A 237 33.16 59.49 43.17
C SER A 237 31.96 59.15 44.07
N SER A 238 30.94 58.47 43.55
CA SER A 238 29.85 57.93 44.36
C SER A 238 30.35 56.79 45.25
N LEU A 239 31.20 55.91 44.72
CA LEU A 239 31.76 54.78 45.49
C LEU A 239 32.75 55.20 46.59
N THR A 240 33.42 56.35 46.46
CA THR A 240 34.20 56.92 47.57
C THR A 240 33.34 57.48 48.72
N ALA A 241 32.05 57.77 48.47
CA ALA A 241 31.15 58.46 49.40
C ALA A 241 29.75 57.81 49.47
N VAL A 242 29.69 56.47 49.46
CA VAL A 242 28.45 55.69 49.31
C VAL A 242 27.33 56.04 50.30
N GLY A 243 27.67 56.37 51.54
CA GLY A 243 26.69 56.74 52.59
C GLY A 243 26.05 58.13 52.42
N SER A 244 26.30 58.85 51.31
CA SER A 244 25.65 60.14 51.07
C SER A 244 24.14 59.98 50.82
N MET A 245 23.34 60.95 51.28
CA MET A 245 21.87 60.97 51.14
C MET A 245 21.38 60.86 49.68
N HIS A 246 22.21 61.22 48.70
CA HIS A 246 21.88 61.13 47.27
C HIS A 246 22.46 59.87 46.59
N THR A 247 23.56 59.35 47.11
CA THR A 247 24.24 58.17 46.59
C THR A 247 23.62 56.88 47.12
N TRP A 248 23.43 56.80 48.45
CA TRP A 248 23.07 55.56 49.13
C TRP A 248 21.84 54.85 48.54
N PRO A 249 20.74 55.53 48.13
CA PRO A 249 19.58 54.83 47.59
C PRO A 249 19.85 54.09 46.27
N HIS A 250 20.78 54.56 45.44
CA HIS A 250 21.20 53.86 44.22
C HIS A 250 22.10 52.66 44.54
N VAL A 251 23.00 52.82 45.51
CA VAL A 251 23.95 51.78 45.96
C VAL A 251 23.21 50.65 46.72
N LEU A 252 22.23 50.99 47.56
CA LEU A 252 21.35 50.03 48.23
C LEU A 252 20.52 49.23 47.21
N ALA A 253 19.94 49.91 46.22
CA ALA A 253 19.22 49.23 45.14
C ALA A 253 20.15 48.35 44.27
N MET A 254 21.45 48.65 44.21
CA MET A 254 22.46 47.81 43.56
C MET A 254 22.82 46.58 44.41
N LEU A 255 23.01 46.72 45.73
CA LEU A 255 23.19 45.57 46.63
C LEU A 255 21.96 44.63 46.61
N HIS A 256 20.75 45.20 46.59
CA HIS A 256 19.51 44.47 46.46
C HIS A 256 19.40 43.71 45.13
N TRP A 257 19.88 44.31 44.04
CA TRP A 257 19.99 43.60 42.76
C TRP A 257 21.03 42.47 42.81
N LEU A 258 22.18 42.65 43.46
CA LEU A 258 23.17 41.57 43.66
C LEU A 258 22.58 40.42 44.49
N VAL A 259 21.84 40.70 45.56
CA VAL A 259 21.12 39.67 46.34
C VAL A 259 20.13 38.91 45.47
N ASN A 260 19.34 39.60 44.63
CA ASN A 260 18.43 38.95 43.70
C ASN A 260 19.17 38.14 42.60
N LEU A 261 20.36 38.58 42.17
CA LEU A 261 21.21 37.82 41.24
C LEU A 261 21.79 36.56 41.90
N SER A 262 22.22 36.63 43.17
CA SER A 262 22.65 35.47 43.95
C SER A 262 21.50 34.49 44.17
N LEU A 263 20.32 34.96 44.58
CA LEU A 263 19.13 34.11 44.74
C LEU A 263 18.67 33.48 43.42
N LEU A 264 18.79 34.18 42.29
CA LEU A 264 18.53 33.62 40.97
C LEU A 264 19.55 32.56 40.59
N LYS A 265 20.86 32.79 40.84
CA LYS A 265 21.92 31.82 40.55
C LYS A 265 21.80 30.56 41.41
N LEU A 266 21.48 30.70 42.70
CA LEU A 266 21.18 29.58 43.60
C LEU A 266 20.00 28.77 43.07
N ARG A 267 18.84 29.41 42.81
CA ARG A 267 17.66 28.72 42.26
C ARG A 267 17.93 28.07 40.89
N PHE A 268 18.81 28.64 40.08
CA PHE A 268 19.23 28.02 38.82
C PHE A 268 20.05 26.75 39.08
N MET A 269 21.05 26.82 39.98
CA MET A 269 21.84 25.66 40.38
C MET A 269 20.98 24.56 41.04
N ASP A 270 20.04 24.93 41.92
CA ASP A 270 19.10 24.01 42.56
C ASP A 270 18.14 23.39 41.52
N SER A 271 17.64 24.19 40.56
CA SER A 271 16.72 23.73 39.51
C SER A 271 17.38 22.87 38.42
N MET A 272 18.71 22.82 38.36
CA MET A 272 19.43 21.89 37.48
C MET A 272 19.63 20.51 38.13
N VAL A 273 19.21 20.28 39.38
CA VAL A 273 19.37 18.99 40.07
C VAL A 273 18.37 17.92 39.62
N ASP A 274 17.21 18.31 39.06
CA ASP A 274 16.12 17.38 38.74
C ASP A 274 16.04 16.96 37.25
N ASP A 275 16.56 17.77 36.31
CA ASP A 275 16.25 17.65 34.85
C ASP A 275 17.41 18.07 33.89
N ASP A 276 18.65 18.30 34.38
CA ASP A 276 19.77 18.76 33.52
C ASP A 276 20.52 17.60 32.84
N PRO A 277 20.64 17.57 31.48
CA PRO A 277 21.47 16.60 30.76
C PRO A 277 22.96 16.61 31.11
N TRP A 278 23.48 17.64 31.80
CA TRP A 278 24.86 17.73 32.26
C TRP A 278 25.10 17.21 33.69
N LEU A 279 24.07 16.65 34.36
CA LEU A 279 24.26 15.89 35.59
C LEU A 279 24.98 14.56 35.33
N PRO A 280 25.78 14.07 36.29
CA PRO A 280 26.23 12.68 36.30
C PRO A 280 25.07 11.68 36.21
N ALA A 281 25.31 10.53 35.60
CA ALA A 281 24.31 9.47 35.47
C ALA A 281 23.81 9.01 36.85
N VAL A 282 22.53 8.62 36.94
CA VAL A 282 21.96 8.18 38.22
C VAL A 282 22.67 6.89 38.67
N VAL A 283 23.32 6.97 39.82
CA VAL A 283 24.17 5.90 40.36
C VAL A 283 23.40 5.03 41.36
N GLU A 284 23.49 3.71 41.20
CA GLU A 284 23.01 2.73 42.18
C GLU A 284 23.84 2.78 43.49
N PRO A 285 23.34 2.27 44.62
CA PRO A 285 24.09 2.22 45.90
C PRO A 285 25.42 1.44 45.88
N ASN A 286 25.72 0.76 44.77
CA ASN A 286 26.97 0.03 44.52
C ASN A 286 28.04 0.86 43.77
N GLY A 287 27.73 2.11 43.38
CA GLY A 287 28.65 2.98 42.64
C GLY A 287 28.60 2.87 41.11
N LYS A 288 27.68 2.07 40.53
CA LYS A 288 27.52 1.91 39.07
C LYS A 288 26.28 2.63 38.54
N PRO A 289 26.26 3.06 37.26
CA PRO A 289 25.07 3.65 36.65
C PRO A 289 23.88 2.69 36.65
N VAL A 290 22.67 3.22 36.91
CA VAL A 290 21.39 2.51 36.73
C VAL A 290 21.23 2.12 35.26
N ALA A 291 20.86 0.87 34.98
CA ALA A 291 20.79 0.32 33.61
C ALA A 291 19.81 1.02 32.64
N ASP A 292 18.86 1.82 33.17
CA ASP A 292 17.95 2.65 32.38
C ASP A 292 18.32 4.13 32.29
N SER A 293 19.52 4.50 32.76
CA SER A 293 20.09 5.83 32.50
C SER A 293 20.29 6.06 31.00
N ASN A 294 20.24 7.33 30.57
CA ASN A 294 20.56 7.69 29.18
C ASN A 294 22.02 7.29 28.87
N PRO A 295 22.31 6.45 27.85
CA PRO A 295 23.66 6.06 27.50
C PRO A 295 24.59 7.25 27.22
N ASP A 296 24.09 8.34 26.63
CA ASP A 296 24.91 9.52 26.34
C ASP A 296 25.50 10.12 27.63
N VAL A 297 24.70 10.20 28.70
CA VAL A 297 25.12 10.73 30.01
C VAL A 297 26.15 9.80 30.68
N VAL A 298 25.99 8.48 30.52
CA VAL A 298 26.97 7.49 31.03
C VAL A 298 28.31 7.59 30.27
N ILE A 299 28.26 7.86 28.95
CA ILE A 299 29.43 8.11 28.12
C ILE A 299 30.10 9.44 28.52
N ASP A 300 29.35 10.51 28.73
CA ASP A 300 29.89 11.81 29.14
C ASP A 300 30.50 11.77 30.55
N ASP A 301 29.96 10.97 31.47
CA ASP A 301 30.59 10.68 32.77
C ASP A 301 31.89 9.89 32.61
N TYR A 302 31.92 8.86 31.74
CA TYR A 302 33.13 8.11 31.42
C TYR A 302 34.22 9.02 30.82
N ILE A 303 33.87 9.87 29.85
CA ILE A 303 34.77 10.87 29.27
C ILE A 303 35.23 11.85 30.37
N SER A 304 34.33 12.32 31.21
CA SER A 304 34.62 13.25 32.31
C SER A 304 35.47 12.64 33.43
N ALA A 305 35.46 11.31 33.61
CA ALA A 305 36.32 10.60 34.56
C ALA A 305 37.71 10.34 33.95
N THR A 306 37.74 9.73 32.76
CA THR A 306 38.99 9.42 32.05
C THR A 306 39.80 10.66 31.69
N TYR A 307 39.15 11.77 31.30
CA TYR A 307 39.86 13.03 31.00
C TYR A 307 40.51 13.66 32.25
N LYS A 308 39.95 13.46 33.45
CA LYS A 308 40.60 13.90 34.71
C LYS A 308 41.86 13.08 34.98
N LEU A 309 41.81 11.76 34.76
CA LEU A 309 42.95 10.85 34.92
C LEU A 309 44.05 11.14 33.88
N TYR A 310 43.66 11.40 32.64
CA TYR A 310 44.55 11.85 31.56
C TYR A 310 45.28 13.16 31.93
N LEU A 311 44.57 14.15 32.49
CA LEU A 311 45.19 15.39 32.95
C LEU A 311 46.12 15.23 34.17
N SER A 312 46.04 14.11 34.90
CA SER A 312 47.05 13.70 35.90
C SER A 312 48.22 12.87 35.33
N GLY A 313 48.17 12.49 34.05
CA GLY A 313 49.23 11.75 33.36
C GLY A 313 49.01 10.23 33.23
N GLU A 314 47.79 9.74 33.44
CA GLU A 314 47.42 8.34 33.21
C GLU A 314 46.91 8.15 31.76
N ASP A 315 47.46 7.17 31.02
CA ASP A 315 47.06 6.87 29.62
C ASP A 315 46.14 5.63 29.50
N GLN A 316 45.75 4.98 30.61
CA GLN A 316 44.94 3.75 30.61
C GLN A 316 43.86 3.78 31.71
N PHE A 317 42.64 3.37 31.36
CA PHE A 317 41.46 3.54 32.23
C PHE A 317 40.62 2.25 32.39
N PRO A 318 41.21 1.11 32.81
CA PRO A 318 40.54 -0.19 32.80
C PRO A 318 39.32 -0.26 33.75
N GLU A 319 39.39 0.38 34.91
CA GLU A 319 38.27 0.44 35.87
C GLU A 319 37.08 1.21 35.29
N GLN A 320 37.34 2.36 34.68
CA GLN A 320 36.32 3.21 34.08
C GLN A 320 35.69 2.53 32.85
N LEU A 321 36.49 1.80 32.07
CA LEU A 321 36.01 1.02 30.93
C LEU A 321 35.12 -0.15 31.40
N GLN A 322 35.52 -0.88 32.44
CA GLN A 322 34.72 -1.98 32.99
C GLN A 322 33.34 -1.51 33.47
N VAL A 323 33.23 -0.31 34.08
CA VAL A 323 31.93 0.26 34.49
C VAL A 323 31.03 0.58 33.28
N LEU A 324 31.62 0.95 32.15
CA LEU A 324 30.91 1.22 30.89
C LEU A 324 30.45 -0.08 30.20
N GLU A 325 31.32 -1.10 30.17
CA GLU A 325 31.01 -2.45 29.68
C GLU A 325 29.89 -3.10 30.51
N ASP A 326 30.00 -3.10 31.85
CA ASP A 326 28.98 -3.57 32.80
C ASP A 326 27.63 -2.84 32.64
N PHE A 327 27.59 -1.62 32.10
CA PHE A 327 26.35 -0.90 31.80
C PHE A 327 25.74 -1.35 30.47
N PHE A 328 26.54 -1.43 29.41
CA PHE A 328 26.05 -1.85 28.09
C PHE A 328 25.63 -3.32 28.05
N ASP A 329 26.33 -4.22 28.75
CA ASP A 329 25.95 -5.63 28.82
C ASP A 329 24.61 -5.81 29.53
N ARG A 330 24.41 -5.21 30.72
CA ARG A 330 23.12 -5.23 31.43
C ARG A 330 21.97 -4.66 30.57
N ARG A 331 22.23 -3.60 29.80
CA ARG A 331 21.23 -3.00 28.90
C ARG A 331 20.96 -3.87 27.67
N SER A 332 21.97 -4.57 27.16
CA SER A 332 21.85 -5.57 26.08
C SER A 332 21.03 -6.78 26.53
N GLU A 333 21.31 -7.34 27.71
CA GLU A 333 20.52 -8.43 28.31
C GLU A 333 19.03 -8.05 28.47
N ALA A 334 18.75 -6.85 28.98
CA ALA A 334 17.39 -6.34 29.10
C ALA A 334 16.68 -6.19 27.73
N ALA A 335 17.38 -5.68 26.71
CA ALA A 335 16.84 -5.55 25.35
C ALA A 335 16.58 -6.92 24.69
N ASN A 336 17.51 -7.87 24.84
CA ASN A 336 17.40 -9.21 24.28
C ASN A 336 16.26 -10.01 24.92
N THR A 337 16.14 -9.96 26.25
CA THR A 337 15.04 -10.64 26.97
C THR A 337 13.67 -10.03 26.64
N GLN A 338 13.57 -8.71 26.44
CA GLN A 338 12.34 -8.11 25.93
C GLN A 338 12.00 -8.57 24.50
N ALA A 339 12.99 -8.60 23.60
CA ALA A 339 12.80 -9.06 22.22
C ALA A 339 12.39 -10.56 22.14
N GLU A 340 12.92 -11.41 23.01
CA GLU A 340 12.48 -12.81 23.14
C GLU A 340 11.03 -12.90 23.63
N ASN A 341 10.66 -12.16 24.68
CA ASN A 341 9.29 -12.11 25.19
C ASN A 341 8.27 -11.65 24.13
N ASP A 342 8.59 -10.59 23.38
CA ASP A 342 7.72 -10.09 22.29
C ASP A 342 7.63 -11.09 21.13
N THR A 343 8.72 -11.81 20.83
CA THR A 343 8.73 -12.89 19.84
C THR A 343 7.84 -14.06 20.29
N ILE A 344 7.89 -14.46 21.56
CA ILE A 344 7.02 -15.48 22.15
C ILE A 344 5.55 -15.04 22.12
N ALA A 345 5.26 -13.78 22.46
CA ALA A 345 3.91 -13.21 22.41
C ALA A 345 3.36 -13.19 20.97
N SER A 346 4.17 -12.78 19.99
CA SER A 346 3.81 -12.80 18.56
C SER A 346 3.54 -14.22 18.04
N ASN A 347 4.41 -15.19 18.38
CA ASN A 347 4.22 -16.60 18.04
C ASN A 347 2.94 -17.19 18.68
N ARG A 348 2.60 -16.77 19.91
CA ARG A 348 1.36 -17.17 20.57
C ARG A 348 0.12 -16.58 19.90
N ALA A 349 0.14 -15.28 19.59
CA ALA A 349 -0.98 -14.60 18.93
C ALA A 349 -1.23 -15.11 17.49
N THR A 350 -0.16 -15.38 16.73
CA THR A 350 -0.27 -15.98 15.39
C THR A 350 -0.76 -17.43 15.44
N SER A 351 -0.34 -18.22 16.42
CA SER A 351 -0.89 -19.57 16.66
C SER A 351 -2.37 -19.52 17.02
N GLU A 352 -2.78 -18.63 17.93
CA GLU A 352 -4.19 -18.44 18.28
C GLU A 352 -5.04 -18.04 17.06
N LEU A 353 -4.57 -17.07 16.27
CA LEU A 353 -5.19 -16.65 15.01
C LEU A 353 -5.31 -17.82 14.02
N GLN A 354 -4.28 -18.67 13.88
CA GLN A 354 -4.37 -19.89 13.07
C GLN A 354 -5.45 -20.85 13.60
N THR A 355 -5.59 -21.05 14.92
CA THR A 355 -6.67 -21.91 15.47
C THR A 355 -8.06 -21.29 15.27
N LEU A 356 -8.18 -19.97 15.24
CA LEU A 356 -9.44 -19.26 14.98
C LEU A 356 -9.83 -19.29 13.49
N LEU A 357 -8.87 -19.31 12.57
CA LEU A 357 -9.11 -19.54 11.14
C LEU A 357 -9.35 -21.02 10.80
N ALA A 358 -8.67 -21.94 11.48
CA ALA A 358 -8.80 -23.38 11.25
C ALA A 358 -10.12 -23.94 11.80
N LYS A 359 -10.71 -23.30 12.82
CA LYS A 359 -12.12 -23.52 13.19
C LYS A 359 -13.00 -22.87 12.12
N PRO A 360 -13.75 -23.62 11.30
CA PRO A 360 -14.72 -23.01 10.40
C PRO A 360 -15.72 -22.22 11.24
N THR A 361 -15.80 -20.91 11.01
CA THR A 361 -16.68 -20.02 11.77
C THR A 361 -18.11 -20.56 11.74
N GLU A 362 -18.88 -20.43 12.83
CA GLU A 362 -20.29 -20.85 12.88
C GLU A 362 -21.09 -20.24 11.71
N LEU A 363 -20.75 -19.00 11.34
CA LEU A 363 -21.27 -18.28 10.17
C LEU A 363 -20.95 -18.94 8.81
N ALA A 364 -19.83 -19.65 8.68
CA ALA A 364 -19.48 -20.43 7.49
C ALA A 364 -20.25 -21.75 7.42
N GLN A 365 -20.40 -22.45 8.56
CA GLN A 365 -21.24 -23.65 8.64
C GLN A 365 -22.72 -23.32 8.36
N ALA A 366 -23.23 -22.24 8.96
CA ALA A 366 -24.58 -21.74 8.72
C ALA A 366 -24.81 -21.31 7.26
N LYS A 367 -23.79 -20.79 6.56
CA LYS A 367 -23.86 -20.52 5.12
C LYS A 367 -23.96 -21.79 4.28
N SER A 368 -23.15 -22.82 4.54
CA SER A 368 -23.27 -24.11 3.84
C SER A 368 -24.66 -24.71 4.03
N SER A 369 -25.14 -24.77 5.28
CA SER A 369 -26.48 -25.27 5.60
C SER A 369 -27.60 -24.45 4.93
N LEU A 370 -27.44 -23.13 4.81
CA LEU A 370 -28.38 -22.27 4.09
C LEU A 370 -28.38 -22.53 2.56
N GLU A 371 -27.20 -22.72 1.95
CA GLU A 371 -27.10 -23.07 0.53
C GLU A 371 -27.67 -24.46 0.24
N GLU A 372 -27.42 -25.44 1.11
CA GLU A 372 -28.01 -26.78 1.04
C GLU A 372 -29.55 -26.73 1.16
N ALA A 373 -30.08 -25.96 2.12
CA ALA A 373 -31.51 -25.76 2.28
C ALA A 373 -32.16 -25.02 1.09
N GLN A 374 -31.45 -24.08 0.46
CA GLN A 374 -31.91 -23.40 -0.76
C GLN A 374 -31.98 -24.37 -1.95
N ARG A 375 -30.93 -25.18 -2.18
CA ARG A 375 -30.93 -26.21 -3.25
C ARG A 375 -32.03 -27.25 -3.05
N LEU A 376 -32.25 -27.71 -1.82
CA LEU A 376 -33.35 -28.62 -1.48
C LEU A 376 -34.71 -27.97 -1.77
N LYS A 377 -34.91 -26.72 -1.37
CA LYS A 377 -36.15 -25.97 -1.66
C LYS A 377 -36.41 -25.89 -3.17
N GLU A 378 -35.41 -25.50 -3.96
CA GLU A 378 -35.50 -25.40 -5.43
C GLU A 378 -35.88 -26.75 -6.07
N GLN A 379 -35.22 -27.83 -5.63
CA GLN A 379 -35.51 -29.19 -6.08
C GLN A 379 -36.96 -29.60 -5.75
N TYR A 380 -37.45 -29.33 -4.55
CA TYR A 380 -38.85 -29.61 -4.17
C TYR A 380 -39.85 -28.77 -4.96
N THR A 381 -39.59 -27.47 -5.18
CA THR A 381 -40.50 -26.63 -6.00
C THR A 381 -40.57 -27.10 -7.45
N SER A 382 -39.44 -27.50 -8.05
CA SER A 382 -39.41 -28.09 -9.39
C SER A 382 -40.15 -29.44 -9.45
N GLY A 383 -40.00 -30.28 -8.41
CA GLY A 383 -40.77 -31.52 -8.26
C GLY A 383 -42.27 -31.29 -8.19
N ILE A 384 -42.72 -30.27 -7.43
CA ILE A 384 -44.13 -29.88 -7.33
C ILE A 384 -44.65 -29.37 -8.67
N GLU A 385 -43.94 -28.45 -9.33
CA GLU A 385 -44.33 -27.93 -10.65
C GLU A 385 -44.45 -29.03 -11.71
N THR A 386 -43.46 -29.93 -11.79
CA THR A 386 -43.52 -31.04 -12.77
C THR A 386 -44.64 -32.04 -12.47
N THR A 387 -45.09 -32.14 -11.22
CA THR A 387 -46.24 -32.96 -10.82
C THR A 387 -47.55 -32.25 -11.19
N GLN A 388 -47.74 -30.99 -10.82
CA GLN A 388 -48.90 -30.18 -11.21
C GLN A 388 -49.10 -30.11 -12.74
N ARG A 389 -48.00 -30.01 -13.51
CA ARG A 389 -48.03 -30.06 -14.99
C ARG A 389 -48.41 -31.44 -15.55
N LYS A 390 -48.22 -32.54 -14.81
CA LYS A 390 -48.71 -33.88 -15.18
C LYS A 390 -50.19 -34.00 -14.82
N ASP A 391 -50.58 -33.60 -13.62
CA ASP A 391 -51.98 -33.67 -13.15
C ASP A 391 -52.91 -32.88 -14.07
N ALA A 392 -52.53 -31.64 -14.43
CA ALA A 392 -53.28 -30.82 -15.38
C ALA A 392 -53.42 -31.46 -16.79
N LYS A 393 -52.43 -32.26 -17.23
CA LYS A 393 -52.53 -33.03 -18.48
C LYS A 393 -53.43 -34.25 -18.32
N LEU A 394 -53.33 -34.97 -17.20
CA LEU A 394 -54.19 -36.12 -16.91
C LEU A 394 -55.66 -35.72 -16.81
N VAL A 395 -55.97 -34.58 -16.17
CA VAL A 395 -57.34 -34.03 -16.10
C VAL A 395 -57.88 -33.71 -17.51
N LYS A 396 -57.09 -33.05 -18.37
CA LYS A 396 -57.49 -32.78 -19.77
C LYS A 396 -57.70 -34.06 -20.57
N ASN A 397 -56.81 -35.03 -20.45
CA ASN A 397 -56.93 -36.31 -21.15
C ASN A 397 -58.17 -37.11 -20.68
N LEU A 398 -58.49 -37.06 -19.37
CA LEU A 398 -59.70 -37.68 -18.81
C LEU A 398 -61.00 -36.96 -19.23
N GLN A 399 -60.94 -35.68 -19.58
CA GLN A 399 -62.08 -34.96 -20.15
C GLN A 399 -62.29 -35.38 -21.62
N ALA A 400 -61.26 -35.25 -22.46
CA ALA A 400 -61.35 -35.63 -23.88
C ALA A 400 -61.75 -37.11 -24.07
N LEU A 401 -61.26 -38.01 -23.21
CA LEU A 401 -61.66 -39.43 -23.27
C LEU A 401 -63.15 -39.65 -22.92
N LYS A 402 -63.77 -38.81 -22.08
CA LYS A 402 -65.21 -38.87 -21.81
C LYS A 402 -66.03 -38.33 -22.99
N GLU A 403 -65.57 -37.24 -23.59
CA GLU A 403 -66.21 -36.61 -24.76
C GLU A 403 -66.24 -37.61 -25.93
N ASN A 404 -65.11 -38.25 -26.26
CA ASN A 404 -65.03 -39.30 -27.28
C ASN A 404 -65.94 -40.52 -27.00
N ILE A 405 -66.16 -40.89 -25.74
CA ILE A 405 -67.06 -42.02 -25.38
C ILE A 405 -68.53 -41.65 -25.64
N GLU A 406 -68.91 -40.41 -25.37
CA GLU A 406 -70.27 -39.92 -25.59
C GLU A 406 -70.59 -39.86 -27.10
N GLU A 407 -69.66 -39.36 -27.92
CA GLU A 407 -69.78 -39.36 -29.39
C GLU A 407 -69.92 -40.78 -29.97
N ALA A 408 -69.10 -41.73 -29.50
CA ALA A 408 -69.16 -43.12 -29.94
C ALA A 408 -70.51 -43.78 -29.63
N ASN A 409 -71.07 -43.52 -28.45
CA ASN A 409 -72.40 -43.99 -28.05
C ASN A 409 -73.50 -43.42 -28.97
N GLN A 410 -73.41 -42.15 -29.35
CA GLN A 410 -74.38 -41.51 -30.25
C GLN A 410 -74.30 -42.06 -31.68
N LYS A 411 -73.09 -42.27 -32.22
CA LYS A 411 -72.89 -42.88 -33.55
C LYS A 411 -73.47 -44.30 -33.61
N MET A 412 -73.25 -45.12 -32.57
CA MET A 412 -73.83 -46.46 -32.46
C MET A 412 -75.37 -46.45 -32.53
N GLN A 413 -76.02 -45.59 -31.73
CA GLN A 413 -77.49 -45.47 -31.70
C GLN A 413 -78.11 -45.01 -33.04
N ASN A 414 -77.35 -44.43 -33.97
CA ASN A 414 -77.87 -44.00 -35.26
C ASN A 414 -77.80 -45.13 -36.30
N LEU A 415 -76.71 -45.91 -36.34
CA LEU A 415 -76.58 -47.06 -37.23
C LEU A 415 -77.66 -48.13 -36.99
N GLU A 416 -78.02 -48.37 -35.71
CA GLU A 416 -79.12 -49.27 -35.32
C GLU A 416 -80.48 -48.88 -35.91
N LYS A 417 -80.69 -47.59 -36.25
CA LYS A 417 -81.93 -47.09 -36.86
C LYS A 417 -81.95 -47.30 -38.38
N GLU A 418 -80.80 -47.19 -39.04
CA GLU A 418 -80.68 -47.30 -40.50
C GLU A 418 -80.82 -48.75 -40.98
N GLU A 419 -80.23 -49.71 -40.26
CA GLU A 419 -80.36 -51.14 -40.60
C GLU A 419 -81.83 -51.58 -40.63
N ALA A 420 -82.60 -51.18 -39.60
CA ALA A 420 -84.03 -51.47 -39.50
C ALA A 420 -84.86 -50.91 -40.67
N ALA A 421 -84.45 -49.76 -41.24
CA ALA A 421 -85.14 -49.15 -42.37
C ALA A 421 -84.87 -49.89 -43.69
N LEU A 422 -83.62 -50.32 -43.94
CA LEU A 422 -83.24 -51.02 -45.17
C LEU A 422 -83.88 -52.40 -45.28
N GLN A 423 -83.99 -53.15 -44.18
CA GLN A 423 -84.63 -54.46 -44.16
C GLN A 423 -86.12 -54.40 -44.57
N ALA A 424 -86.82 -53.31 -44.24
CA ALA A 424 -88.22 -53.11 -44.62
C ALA A 424 -88.43 -52.87 -46.13
N ALA A 425 -87.48 -52.20 -46.79
CA ALA A 425 -87.62 -51.83 -48.21
C ALA A 425 -87.49 -53.01 -49.18
N ILE A 426 -86.66 -54.01 -48.84
CA ILE A 426 -86.35 -55.16 -49.71
C ILE A 426 -87.56 -56.11 -49.86
N ALA A 427 -88.48 -56.13 -48.89
CA ALA A 427 -89.61 -57.06 -48.85
C ALA A 427 -90.76 -56.74 -49.87
N ALA A 428 -90.62 -55.74 -50.72
CA ALA A 428 -91.77 -55.05 -51.34
C ALA A 428 -91.96 -55.21 -52.88
N GLN A 429 -91.18 -56.03 -53.61
CA GLN A 429 -91.21 -56.05 -55.09
C GLN A 429 -91.27 -57.45 -55.74
N PRO A 430 -92.20 -57.68 -56.70
CA PRO A 430 -92.21 -58.85 -57.60
C PRO A 430 -92.08 -58.48 -59.11
N ILE A 431 -91.56 -59.40 -59.94
CA ILE A 431 -91.36 -59.26 -61.41
C ILE A 431 -91.84 -60.55 -62.13
N THR A 432 -92.28 -60.47 -63.40
CA THR A 432 -92.96 -61.57 -64.12
C THR A 432 -92.25 -62.00 -65.41
N ALA A 433 -92.32 -63.29 -65.75
CA ALA A 433 -91.45 -63.94 -66.75
C ALA A 433 -91.68 -63.57 -68.24
N GLU A 434 -92.81 -62.96 -68.62
CA GLU A 434 -93.14 -62.71 -70.04
C GLU A 434 -92.27 -61.62 -70.68
N GLU A 435 -91.78 -60.67 -69.88
CA GLU A 435 -90.83 -59.63 -70.29
C GLU A 435 -89.50 -60.23 -70.80
N MET A 436 -89.11 -61.38 -70.26
CA MET A 436 -87.83 -62.08 -70.50
C MET A 436 -87.63 -62.48 -71.97
N GLN A 437 -88.68 -62.92 -72.66
CA GLN A 437 -88.56 -63.34 -74.07
C GLN A 437 -88.53 -62.15 -75.03
N ARG A 438 -89.22 -61.05 -74.69
CA ARG A 438 -89.18 -59.82 -75.48
C ARG A 438 -87.77 -59.23 -75.47
N LEU A 439 -87.19 -59.12 -74.27
CA LEU A 439 -85.79 -58.76 -74.05
C LEU A 439 -84.84 -59.61 -74.90
N ALA A 440 -84.99 -60.94 -74.93
CA ALA A 440 -84.10 -61.84 -75.68
C ALA A 440 -83.99 -61.46 -77.17
N THR A 441 -85.11 -61.21 -77.87
CA THR A 441 -85.08 -60.82 -79.29
C THR A 441 -84.46 -59.44 -79.53
N GLU A 442 -84.65 -58.52 -78.59
CA GLU A 442 -84.05 -57.19 -78.63
C GLU A 442 -82.53 -57.26 -78.40
N THR A 443 -82.05 -58.17 -77.54
CA THR A 443 -80.62 -58.36 -77.30
C THR A 443 -79.83 -58.78 -78.54
N GLU A 444 -80.38 -59.57 -79.49
CA GLU A 444 -79.61 -59.96 -80.69
C GLU A 444 -79.42 -58.79 -81.66
N LYS A 445 -80.45 -57.95 -81.81
CA LYS A 445 -80.37 -56.70 -82.60
C LYS A 445 -79.41 -55.71 -81.94
N LEU A 446 -79.52 -55.54 -80.62
CA LEU A 446 -78.58 -54.75 -79.84
C LEU A 446 -77.16 -55.30 -79.97
N GLN A 447 -76.93 -56.63 -79.96
CA GLN A 447 -75.61 -57.24 -80.11
C GLN A 447 -74.94 -56.95 -81.47
N ARG A 448 -75.67 -56.80 -82.58
CA ARG A 448 -75.05 -56.37 -83.85
C ARG A 448 -74.60 -54.92 -83.77
N ASN A 449 -75.47 -54.02 -83.33
CA ASN A 449 -75.13 -52.61 -83.15
C ASN A 449 -74.01 -52.43 -82.12
N LEU A 450 -74.01 -53.22 -81.05
CA LEU A 450 -72.97 -53.28 -80.02
C LEU A 450 -71.61 -53.63 -80.63
N ARG A 451 -71.51 -54.58 -81.56
CA ARG A 451 -70.23 -54.95 -82.20
C ARG A 451 -69.66 -53.81 -83.05
N GLU A 452 -70.49 -53.08 -83.79
CA GLU A 452 -70.05 -51.93 -84.61
C GLU A 452 -69.76 -50.68 -83.74
N MET A 453 -70.55 -50.46 -82.69
CA MET A 453 -70.25 -49.43 -81.70
C MET A 453 -69.00 -49.79 -80.89
N GLN A 454 -68.72 -51.08 -80.63
CA GLN A 454 -67.49 -51.53 -79.97
C GLN A 454 -66.24 -51.28 -80.82
N THR A 455 -66.29 -51.40 -82.16
CA THR A 455 -65.11 -51.09 -82.99
C THR A 455 -64.86 -49.58 -83.05
N ARG A 456 -65.91 -48.75 -83.20
CA ARG A 456 -65.79 -47.29 -83.06
C ARG A 456 -65.31 -46.88 -81.66
N HIS A 457 -65.85 -47.49 -80.62
CA HIS A 457 -65.46 -47.26 -79.23
C HIS A 457 -64.00 -47.65 -78.97
N ARG A 458 -63.49 -48.77 -79.53
CA ARG A 458 -62.06 -49.12 -79.39
C ARG A 458 -61.13 -48.08 -80.00
N GLU A 459 -61.46 -47.50 -81.15
CA GLU A 459 -60.64 -46.44 -81.76
C GLU A 459 -60.76 -45.12 -80.99
N LEU A 460 -61.97 -44.73 -80.55
CA LEU A 460 -62.16 -43.57 -79.68
C LEU A 460 -61.47 -43.74 -78.33
N VAL A 461 -61.50 -44.92 -77.72
CA VAL A 461 -60.75 -45.27 -76.49
C VAL A 461 -59.25 -45.23 -76.76
N ARG A 462 -58.77 -45.73 -77.90
CA ARG A 462 -57.34 -45.61 -78.27
C ARG A 462 -56.88 -44.14 -78.38
N GLN A 463 -57.72 -43.25 -78.90
CA GLN A 463 -57.44 -41.82 -79.00
C GLN A 463 -57.60 -41.09 -77.65
N ASN A 464 -58.61 -41.47 -76.87
CA ASN A 464 -58.84 -41.00 -75.50
C ASN A 464 -57.65 -41.39 -74.60
N ASN A 465 -57.28 -42.66 -74.55
CA ASN A 465 -56.15 -43.15 -73.75
C ASN A 465 -54.82 -42.49 -74.18
N ALA A 466 -54.64 -42.17 -75.47
CA ALA A 466 -53.46 -41.43 -75.93
C ALA A 466 -53.43 -39.97 -75.43
N SER A 467 -54.60 -39.32 -75.33
CA SER A 467 -54.72 -37.98 -74.77
C SER A 467 -54.73 -37.97 -73.23
N GLU A 468 -55.25 -39.00 -72.57
CA GLU A 468 -55.12 -39.24 -71.13
C GLU A 468 -53.67 -39.50 -70.72
N VAL A 469 -52.89 -40.26 -71.48
CA VAL A 469 -51.45 -40.44 -71.23
C VAL A 469 -50.70 -39.11 -71.38
N ALA A 470 -51.04 -38.29 -72.38
CA ALA A 470 -50.47 -36.96 -72.54
C ALA A 470 -50.88 -36.00 -71.40
N LEU A 471 -52.14 -36.03 -70.97
CA LEU A 471 -52.66 -35.25 -69.85
C LEU A 471 -52.03 -35.68 -68.52
N SER A 472 -51.97 -36.99 -68.25
CA SER A 472 -51.33 -37.58 -67.08
C SER A 472 -49.86 -37.19 -66.98
N HIS A 473 -49.12 -37.20 -68.10
CA HIS A 473 -47.74 -36.72 -68.10
C HIS A 473 -47.63 -35.22 -67.75
N ARG A 474 -48.58 -34.38 -68.20
CA ARG A 474 -48.63 -32.95 -67.82
C ARG A 474 -49.06 -32.73 -66.37
N VAL A 475 -50.01 -33.49 -65.87
CA VAL A 475 -50.41 -33.50 -64.45
C VAL A 475 -49.23 -33.90 -63.58
N HIS A 476 -48.48 -34.94 -63.92
CA HIS A 476 -47.29 -35.35 -63.17
C HIS A 476 -46.12 -34.35 -63.23
N GLN A 477 -45.93 -33.63 -64.36
CA GLN A 477 -45.01 -32.49 -64.42
C GLN A 477 -45.43 -31.37 -63.45
N LEU A 478 -46.73 -31.09 -63.35
CA LEU A 478 -47.27 -30.07 -62.45
C LEU A 478 -47.18 -30.50 -60.97
N ASP A 479 -47.45 -31.77 -60.70
CA ASP A 479 -47.34 -32.41 -59.38
C ASP A 479 -45.91 -32.38 -58.84
N THR A 480 -44.93 -32.68 -59.71
CA THR A 480 -43.50 -32.56 -59.40
C THR A 480 -43.14 -31.11 -59.02
N ALA A 481 -43.63 -30.11 -59.76
CA ALA A 481 -43.38 -28.70 -59.44
C ALA A 481 -44.07 -28.23 -58.13
N VAL A 482 -45.24 -28.79 -57.80
CA VAL A 482 -45.94 -28.52 -56.53
C VAL A 482 -45.23 -29.19 -55.35
N THR A 483 -44.73 -30.41 -55.50
CA THR A 483 -43.95 -31.09 -54.46
C THR A 483 -42.59 -30.42 -54.23
N GLU A 484 -41.87 -30.00 -55.28
CA GLU A 484 -40.65 -29.18 -55.16
C GLU A 484 -40.90 -27.87 -54.39
N TYR A 485 -42.02 -27.19 -54.67
CA TYR A 485 -42.42 -25.97 -53.96
C TYR A 485 -42.77 -26.23 -52.48
N ASN A 486 -43.58 -27.26 -52.19
CA ASN A 486 -43.96 -27.61 -50.82
C ASN A 486 -42.76 -28.14 -50.01
N GLU A 487 -41.78 -28.81 -50.64
CA GLU A 487 -40.48 -29.13 -50.03
C GLU A 487 -39.70 -27.87 -49.63
N ILE A 488 -39.74 -26.80 -50.43
CA ILE A 488 -39.08 -25.52 -50.10
C ILE A 488 -39.79 -24.85 -48.92
N LEU A 489 -41.13 -24.84 -48.88
CA LEU A 489 -41.89 -24.36 -47.71
C LEU A 489 -41.55 -25.15 -46.44
N TRP A 490 -41.41 -26.48 -46.54
CA TRP A 490 -41.03 -27.33 -45.42
C TRP A 490 -39.61 -27.03 -44.92
N LYS A 491 -38.64 -26.85 -45.84
CA LYS A 491 -37.25 -26.45 -45.51
C LYS A 491 -37.18 -25.04 -44.90
N LEU A 492 -38.12 -24.17 -45.21
CA LEU A 492 -38.28 -22.83 -44.60
C LEU A 492 -39.06 -22.85 -43.27
N GLY A 493 -39.63 -23.98 -42.86
CA GLY A 493 -40.46 -24.10 -41.65
C GLY A 493 -41.85 -23.48 -41.78
N LEU A 494 -42.28 -23.10 -42.99
CA LEU A 494 -43.57 -22.45 -43.28
C LEU A 494 -44.69 -23.45 -43.54
N LEU A 495 -44.36 -24.72 -43.77
CA LEU A 495 -45.34 -25.80 -43.82
C LEU A 495 -45.66 -26.26 -42.40
N HIS A 496 -46.71 -25.69 -41.79
CA HIS A 496 -47.25 -26.21 -40.53
C HIS A 496 -47.68 -27.68 -40.72
N GLN A 497 -47.31 -28.55 -39.77
CA GLN A 497 -47.80 -29.93 -39.80
C GLN A 497 -49.30 -29.94 -39.51
N ARG A 498 -50.10 -30.06 -40.58
CA ARG A 498 -51.54 -30.35 -40.51
C ARG A 498 -51.73 -31.55 -39.57
N PRO A 499 -52.40 -31.40 -38.41
CA PRO A 499 -52.57 -32.51 -37.49
C PRO A 499 -53.31 -33.65 -38.21
N ALA A 500 -52.81 -34.88 -38.06
CA ALA A 500 -53.30 -36.02 -38.83
C ALA A 500 -54.79 -36.24 -38.59
N LYS A 501 -55.62 -35.86 -39.57
CA LYS A 501 -57.08 -35.87 -39.45
C LYS A 501 -57.56 -37.32 -39.41
N GLY A 502 -58.29 -37.67 -38.34
CA GLY A 502 -58.82 -39.03 -38.15
C GLY A 502 -59.83 -39.42 -39.24
N PRO A 503 -60.02 -40.72 -39.51
CA PRO A 503 -60.82 -41.21 -40.63
C PRO A 503 -62.34 -41.24 -40.32
N ASP A 504 -62.87 -40.23 -39.65
CA ASP A 504 -64.32 -40.07 -39.43
C ASP A 504 -64.69 -38.61 -39.12
N ASP A 505 -65.00 -37.83 -40.15
CA ASP A 505 -65.94 -36.71 -40.05
C ASP A 505 -66.42 -36.24 -41.43
N SER A 506 -67.74 -36.22 -41.63
CA SER A 506 -68.39 -35.85 -42.89
C SER A 506 -68.77 -34.37 -42.93
N ILE A 507 -68.42 -33.73 -44.05
CA ILE A 507 -69.16 -32.64 -44.72
C ILE A 507 -70.30 -32.00 -43.90
N GLU A 508 -70.00 -30.95 -43.12
CA GLU A 508 -70.75 -29.67 -43.12
C GLU A 508 -70.11 -28.62 -42.20
N SER A 509 -69.39 -27.67 -42.78
CA SER A 509 -69.26 -26.31 -42.24
C SER A 509 -68.89 -25.36 -43.38
N ASN A 510 -69.68 -24.30 -43.56
CA ASN A 510 -69.48 -23.31 -44.61
C ASN A 510 -69.31 -21.92 -43.97
N GLY A 511 -68.09 -21.65 -43.47
CA GLY A 511 -67.69 -20.36 -42.90
C GLY A 511 -66.94 -20.49 -41.55
N GLY A 512 -65.66 -20.13 -41.54
CA GLY A 512 -64.84 -20.06 -40.33
C GLY A 512 -63.35 -20.31 -40.59
N ASP A 513 -62.62 -19.25 -40.92
CA ASP A 513 -61.15 -19.13 -40.90
C ASP A 513 -60.30 -20.29 -41.49
N ASP A 514 -60.30 -20.41 -42.83
CA ASP A 514 -59.20 -21.02 -43.59
C ASP A 514 -57.92 -20.15 -43.51
N ALA A 515 -57.32 -20.10 -42.32
CA ALA A 515 -56.09 -19.38 -42.01
C ALA A 515 -54.83 -20.29 -42.01
N ASP A 516 -54.98 -21.59 -41.79
CA ASP A 516 -53.86 -22.52 -41.56
C ASP A 516 -53.06 -22.92 -42.83
N GLY A 517 -53.49 -22.48 -44.02
CA GLY A 517 -52.95 -22.92 -45.31
C GLY A 517 -52.45 -21.81 -46.24
N GLU A 518 -52.08 -20.63 -45.72
CA GLU A 518 -51.86 -19.42 -46.53
C GLU A 518 -50.83 -19.55 -47.67
N TYR A 519 -49.83 -20.40 -47.48
CA TYR A 519 -48.68 -20.57 -48.39
C TYR A 519 -48.74 -21.85 -49.24
N GLU A 520 -49.52 -22.84 -48.79
CA GLU A 520 -49.56 -24.18 -49.41
C GLU A 520 -50.23 -24.12 -50.80
N ILE A 521 -49.69 -24.92 -51.73
CA ILE A 521 -50.29 -25.17 -53.04
C ILE A 521 -50.71 -26.64 -53.09
N GLU A 522 -51.99 -26.87 -53.38
CA GLU A 522 -52.55 -28.21 -53.64
C GLU A 522 -52.91 -28.32 -55.13
N LEU A 523 -52.46 -29.40 -55.78
CA LEU A 523 -52.90 -29.78 -57.13
C LEU A 523 -54.23 -30.52 -57.06
N ASN A 524 -55.23 -30.02 -57.79
CA ASN A 524 -56.49 -30.70 -58.04
C ASN A 524 -56.53 -31.26 -59.47
N PRO A 525 -56.09 -32.51 -59.72
CA PRO A 525 -56.06 -33.07 -61.08
C PRO A 525 -57.45 -33.37 -61.65
N ALA A 526 -58.51 -33.28 -60.84
CA ALA A 526 -59.89 -33.53 -61.24
C ALA A 526 -60.69 -32.24 -61.56
N ALA A 527 -60.06 -31.07 -61.56
CA ALA A 527 -60.73 -29.80 -61.88
C ALA A 527 -60.97 -29.64 -63.39
N ASN A 528 -62.20 -29.30 -63.77
CA ASN A 528 -62.58 -29.06 -65.18
C ASN A 528 -62.17 -27.67 -65.70
N VAL A 529 -61.79 -26.74 -64.84
CA VAL A 529 -61.36 -25.38 -65.21
C VAL A 529 -59.89 -25.19 -64.84
N VAL A 530 -59.08 -24.68 -65.77
CA VAL A 530 -57.63 -24.50 -65.57
C VAL A 530 -57.29 -23.62 -64.36
N GLY A 531 -58.16 -22.66 -64.02
CA GLY A 531 -58.03 -21.80 -62.84
C GLY A 531 -58.34 -22.47 -61.49
N GLU A 532 -58.90 -23.69 -61.50
CA GLU A 532 -59.27 -24.50 -60.33
C GLU A 532 -58.32 -25.71 -60.13
N MET A 533 -57.45 -26.01 -61.11
CA MET A 533 -56.46 -27.09 -61.04
C MET A 533 -55.37 -26.85 -59.98
N LEU A 534 -55.09 -25.60 -59.63
CA LEU A 534 -54.11 -25.20 -58.63
C LEU A 534 -54.80 -24.39 -57.53
N ARG A 535 -55.07 -25.02 -56.39
CA ARG A 535 -55.53 -24.32 -55.18
C ARG A 535 -54.31 -23.73 -54.48
N GLY A 536 -54.37 -22.45 -54.14
CA GLY A 536 -53.33 -21.77 -53.35
C GLY A 536 -53.98 -20.94 -52.26
N GLY A 537 -53.46 -21.03 -51.03
CA GLY A 537 -53.99 -20.27 -49.90
C GLY A 537 -55.47 -20.59 -49.60
N GLY A 538 -55.86 -21.86 -49.66
CA GLY A 538 -57.22 -22.35 -49.39
C GLY A 538 -58.32 -21.99 -50.42
N THR A 539 -58.02 -21.15 -51.43
CA THR A 539 -59.05 -20.65 -52.35
C THR A 539 -59.14 -21.46 -53.65
N GLN A 540 -60.36 -21.67 -54.16
CA GLN A 540 -60.62 -22.48 -55.36
C GLN A 540 -60.29 -21.78 -56.69
N SER A 541 -60.00 -20.48 -56.71
CA SER A 541 -59.65 -19.76 -57.94
C SER A 541 -58.66 -18.63 -57.68
N GLY A 542 -57.56 -18.59 -58.44
CA GLY A 542 -56.62 -17.46 -58.51
C GLY A 542 -55.71 -17.21 -57.29
N GLY A 543 -55.86 -17.97 -56.20
CA GLY A 543 -55.20 -17.74 -54.91
C GLY A 543 -53.67 -17.63 -54.94
N LEU A 544 -53.00 -18.35 -55.86
CA LEU A 544 -51.55 -18.27 -56.04
C LEU A 544 -51.03 -16.84 -56.27
N LYS A 545 -51.72 -16.07 -57.13
CA LYS A 545 -51.29 -14.72 -57.53
C LYS A 545 -51.80 -13.64 -56.56
N HIS A 546 -52.92 -13.88 -55.89
CA HIS A 546 -53.63 -12.86 -55.11
C HIS A 546 -53.55 -13.04 -53.58
N ARG A 547 -53.18 -14.23 -53.08
CA ARG A 547 -52.98 -14.50 -51.65
C ARG A 547 -51.56 -14.99 -51.36
N VAL A 548 -51.13 -16.10 -51.99
CA VAL A 548 -49.83 -16.73 -51.73
C VAL A 548 -48.66 -15.79 -52.07
N GLN A 549 -48.62 -15.24 -53.30
CA GLN A 549 -47.52 -14.36 -53.72
C GLN A 549 -47.42 -13.07 -52.89
N PRO A 550 -48.50 -12.31 -52.60
CA PRO A 550 -48.44 -11.16 -51.70
C PRO A 550 -48.01 -11.50 -50.27
N ALA A 551 -48.53 -12.60 -49.70
CA ALA A 551 -48.16 -13.03 -48.35
C ALA A 551 -46.67 -13.41 -48.25
N LEU A 552 -46.13 -14.14 -49.24
CA LEU A 552 -44.70 -14.43 -49.30
C LEU A 552 -43.83 -13.17 -49.44
N SER A 553 -44.30 -12.11 -50.13
CA SER A 553 -43.57 -10.84 -50.15
C SER A 553 -43.63 -10.09 -48.82
N ALA A 554 -44.78 -10.07 -48.14
CA ALA A 554 -44.90 -9.44 -46.82
C ALA A 554 -44.00 -10.15 -45.79
N LEU A 555 -44.05 -11.49 -45.73
CA LEU A 555 -43.18 -12.30 -44.88
C LEU A 555 -41.68 -12.10 -45.20
N ALA A 556 -41.33 -11.91 -46.47
CA ALA A 556 -39.96 -11.61 -46.87
C ALA A 556 -39.50 -10.19 -46.43
N ASP A 557 -40.42 -9.23 -46.33
CA ASP A 557 -40.14 -7.89 -45.81
C ASP A 557 -40.10 -7.87 -44.26
N ASP A 558 -41.00 -8.58 -43.57
CA ASP A 558 -40.93 -8.81 -42.12
C ASP A 558 -39.61 -9.49 -41.72
N ALA A 559 -39.17 -10.49 -42.49
CA ALA A 559 -37.90 -11.17 -42.29
C ALA A 559 -36.68 -10.26 -42.58
N ARG A 560 -36.80 -9.28 -43.49
CA ARG A 560 -35.79 -8.24 -43.71
C ARG A 560 -35.76 -7.26 -42.53
N GLU A 561 -36.90 -6.80 -42.04
CA GLU A 561 -36.96 -5.90 -40.88
C GLU A 561 -36.41 -6.59 -39.63
N ALA A 562 -36.87 -7.81 -39.31
CA ALA A 562 -36.35 -8.62 -38.21
C ALA A 562 -34.83 -8.84 -38.31
N ARG A 563 -34.30 -9.02 -39.53
CA ARG A 563 -32.86 -9.08 -39.76
C ARG A 563 -32.18 -7.74 -39.46
N THR A 564 -32.69 -6.59 -39.93
CA THR A 564 -32.11 -5.28 -39.59
C THR A 564 -32.19 -4.97 -38.10
N ALA A 565 -33.22 -5.45 -37.40
CA ALA A 565 -33.36 -5.37 -35.94
C ALA A 565 -32.36 -6.30 -35.19
N LEU A 566 -31.88 -7.37 -35.82
CA LEU A 566 -30.78 -8.21 -35.31
C LEU A 566 -29.42 -7.62 -35.64
N ASP A 567 -29.20 -7.15 -36.87
CA ASP A 567 -27.94 -6.53 -37.30
C ASP A 567 -27.65 -5.22 -36.53
N SER A 568 -28.67 -4.45 -36.15
CA SER A 568 -28.52 -3.28 -35.27
C SER A 568 -28.25 -3.65 -33.80
N LYS A 569 -28.89 -4.72 -33.26
CA LYS A 569 -28.53 -5.28 -31.94
C LYS A 569 -27.10 -5.83 -31.92
N ARG A 570 -26.67 -6.45 -33.02
CA ARG A 570 -25.28 -6.88 -33.22
C ARG A 570 -24.35 -5.68 -33.20
N LEU A 571 -24.60 -4.65 -34.01
CA LEU A 571 -23.76 -3.44 -34.05
C LEU A 571 -23.65 -2.76 -32.67
N ALA A 572 -24.73 -2.77 -31.88
CA ALA A 572 -24.70 -2.29 -30.50
C ALA A 572 -23.79 -3.14 -29.59
N LYS A 573 -23.72 -4.47 -29.79
CA LYS A 573 -22.80 -5.35 -29.06
C LYS A 573 -21.37 -5.31 -29.58
N ASP A 574 -21.16 -5.16 -30.89
CA ASP A 574 -19.84 -4.91 -31.46
C ASP A 574 -19.27 -3.59 -30.86
N SER A 575 -20.10 -2.53 -30.72
CA SER A 575 -19.73 -1.29 -30.02
C SER A 575 -19.57 -1.43 -28.49
N GLU A 576 -20.12 -2.46 -27.83
CA GLU A 576 -19.77 -2.76 -26.43
C GLU A 576 -18.40 -3.45 -26.34
N VAL A 577 -18.07 -4.33 -27.29
CA VAL A 577 -16.77 -4.99 -27.39
C VAL A 577 -15.66 -3.99 -27.72
N ASP A 578 -15.91 -3.02 -28.59
CA ASP A 578 -14.94 -1.94 -28.90
C ASP A 578 -14.58 -1.16 -27.62
N LYS A 579 -15.57 -0.75 -26.81
CA LYS A 579 -15.32 -0.03 -25.54
C LYS A 579 -14.54 -0.87 -24.53
N ILE A 580 -14.87 -2.15 -24.40
CA ILE A 580 -14.10 -3.07 -23.53
C ILE A 580 -12.66 -3.24 -24.05
N THR A 581 -12.45 -3.15 -25.37
CA THR A 581 -11.11 -3.18 -25.96
C THR A 581 -10.34 -1.89 -25.66
N GLU A 582 -10.96 -0.71 -25.78
CA GLU A 582 -10.37 0.58 -25.34
C GLU A 582 -10.02 0.58 -23.84
N GLU A 583 -10.89 0.02 -22.98
CA GLU A 583 -10.62 -0.14 -21.54
C GLU A 583 -9.44 -1.09 -21.27
N ILE A 584 -9.31 -2.19 -22.03
CA ILE A 584 -8.18 -3.14 -21.94
C ILE A 584 -6.88 -2.50 -22.41
N GLU A 585 -6.89 -1.73 -23.50
CA GLU A 585 -5.72 -0.99 -23.97
C GLU A 585 -5.27 0.07 -22.94
N HIS A 586 -6.21 0.80 -22.34
CA HIS A 586 -5.92 1.77 -21.30
C HIS A 586 -5.30 1.13 -20.04
N ILE A 587 -5.84 0.00 -19.57
CA ILE A 587 -5.27 -0.78 -18.45
C ILE A 587 -3.89 -1.37 -18.83
N GLY A 588 -3.68 -1.70 -20.11
CA GLY A 588 -2.39 -2.07 -20.67
C GLY A 588 -1.35 -0.96 -20.53
N ASP A 589 -1.67 0.25 -20.99
CA ASP A 589 -0.81 1.44 -20.87
C ASP A 589 -0.51 1.79 -19.40
N GLU A 590 -1.50 1.71 -18.50
CA GLU A 590 -1.26 1.90 -17.06
C GLU A 590 -0.31 0.84 -16.49
N THR A 591 -0.48 -0.42 -16.88
CA THR A 591 0.40 -1.53 -16.48
C THR A 591 1.83 -1.30 -16.98
N ASP A 592 1.99 -0.83 -18.21
CA ASP A 592 3.30 -0.57 -18.82
C ASP A 592 3.99 0.66 -18.20
N MET A 593 3.23 1.70 -17.83
CA MET A 593 3.73 2.83 -17.04
C MET A 593 4.17 2.42 -15.63
N LEU A 594 3.38 1.58 -14.94
CA LEU A 594 3.76 1.03 -13.64
C LEU A 594 5.01 0.13 -13.74
N ARG A 595 5.13 -0.65 -14.82
CA ARG A 595 6.30 -1.50 -15.04
C ARG A 595 7.57 -0.70 -15.26
N ARG A 596 7.55 0.30 -16.15
CA ARG A 596 8.68 1.24 -16.34
C ARG A 596 9.06 1.95 -15.02
N LYS A 597 8.09 2.22 -14.14
CA LYS A 597 8.34 2.77 -12.80
C LYS A 597 9.00 1.77 -11.85
N ILE A 598 8.68 0.47 -11.95
CA ILE A 598 9.38 -0.59 -11.21
C ILE A 598 10.82 -0.71 -11.72
N ASP A 599 11.04 -0.73 -13.04
CA ASP A 599 12.37 -0.82 -13.64
C ASP A 599 13.26 0.36 -13.18
N MET A 600 12.78 1.60 -13.28
CA MET A 600 13.48 2.81 -12.78
C MET A 600 13.76 2.81 -11.27
N MET A 601 13.02 2.03 -10.47
CA MET A 601 13.29 1.87 -9.03
C MET A 601 14.27 0.73 -8.76
N HIS A 602 14.31 -0.29 -9.62
CA HIS A 602 15.29 -1.37 -9.57
C HIS A 602 16.69 -0.87 -9.95
N ASP A 603 16.80 -0.07 -11.02
CA ASP A 603 18.07 0.56 -11.43
C ASP A 603 18.70 1.37 -10.28
N LYS A 604 17.89 2.16 -9.57
CA LYS A 604 18.32 2.93 -8.39
C LYS A 604 18.71 2.06 -7.20
N ALA A 605 18.05 0.91 -7.02
CA ALA A 605 18.40 -0.03 -5.97
C ALA A 605 19.76 -0.69 -6.24
N GLU A 606 20.05 -1.06 -7.50
CA GLU A 606 21.36 -1.56 -7.91
C GLU A 606 22.43 -0.46 -7.89
N GLU A 607 22.12 0.80 -8.23
CA GLU A 607 23.02 1.94 -8.07
C GLU A 607 23.45 2.12 -6.59
N VAL A 608 22.48 2.22 -5.67
CA VAL A 608 22.75 2.33 -4.21
C VAL A 608 23.51 1.12 -3.67
N LYS A 609 23.16 -0.09 -4.11
CA LYS A 609 23.85 -1.34 -3.76
C LYS A 609 25.29 -1.37 -4.28
N SER A 610 25.55 -0.86 -5.48
CA SER A 610 26.91 -0.76 -6.03
C SER A 610 27.77 0.25 -5.27
N ALA A 611 27.21 1.41 -4.90
CA ALA A 611 27.88 2.39 -4.06
C ALA A 611 28.16 1.85 -2.65
N SER A 612 27.20 1.15 -2.04
CA SER A 612 27.38 0.48 -0.75
C SER A 612 28.43 -0.62 -0.81
N ALA A 613 28.53 -1.38 -1.91
CA ALA A 613 29.56 -2.39 -2.10
C ALA A 613 30.96 -1.78 -2.24
N LEU A 614 31.09 -0.61 -2.88
CA LEU A 614 32.35 0.13 -3.00
C LEU A 614 32.81 0.64 -1.62
N VAL A 615 31.93 1.28 -0.85
CA VAL A 615 32.24 1.74 0.52
C VAL A 615 32.60 0.58 1.45
N LEU A 616 31.93 -0.57 1.33
CA LEU A 616 32.31 -1.79 2.05
C LEU A 616 33.65 -2.39 1.60
N GLY A 617 34.12 -2.07 0.39
CA GLY A 617 35.47 -2.38 -0.08
C GLY A 617 36.51 -1.47 0.59
N GLU A 618 36.32 -0.15 0.51
CA GLU A 618 37.20 0.86 1.14
C GLU A 618 37.35 0.62 2.66
N LEU A 619 36.25 0.32 3.35
CA LEU A 619 36.26 -0.02 4.78
C LEU A 619 37.04 -1.32 5.08
N ARG A 620 37.03 -2.31 4.17
CA ARG A 620 37.83 -3.54 4.34
C ARG A 620 39.31 -3.29 4.12
N GLU A 621 39.68 -2.50 3.12
CA GLU A 621 41.08 -2.14 2.87
C GLU A 621 41.66 -1.35 4.06
N GLU A 622 40.87 -0.48 4.69
CA GLU A 622 41.26 0.24 5.91
C GLU A 622 41.30 -0.67 7.15
N ILE A 623 40.38 -1.62 7.31
CA ILE A 623 40.46 -2.65 8.37
C ILE A 623 41.74 -3.48 8.22
N GLU A 624 42.04 -4.00 7.03
CA GLU A 624 43.30 -4.72 6.79
C GLU A 624 44.53 -3.83 7.05
N ARG A 625 44.43 -2.51 6.82
CA ARG A 625 45.50 -1.55 7.11
C ARG A 625 45.72 -1.40 8.62
N LEU A 626 44.63 -1.25 9.38
CA LEU A 626 44.66 -1.15 10.84
C LEU A 626 45.08 -2.47 11.52
N GLU A 627 44.68 -3.63 10.98
CA GLU A 627 45.17 -4.95 11.43
C GLU A 627 46.68 -5.10 11.20
N ARG A 628 47.19 -4.67 10.04
CA ARG A 628 48.63 -4.64 9.76
C ARG A 628 49.39 -3.69 10.69
N ASP A 629 48.85 -2.51 10.97
CA ASP A 629 49.44 -1.57 11.93
C ASP A 629 49.43 -2.12 13.37
N LEU A 630 48.32 -2.74 13.81
CA LEU A 630 48.23 -3.42 15.11
C LEU A 630 49.22 -4.58 15.22
N ALA A 631 49.39 -5.38 14.17
CA ALA A 631 50.39 -6.46 14.15
C ALA A 631 51.82 -5.90 14.27
N ASN A 632 52.13 -4.80 13.56
CA ASN A 632 53.42 -4.12 13.67
C ASN A 632 53.66 -3.55 15.07
N VAL A 633 52.66 -2.92 15.68
CA VAL A 633 52.72 -2.41 17.06
C VAL A 633 52.87 -3.55 18.06
N GLY A 634 52.19 -4.68 17.87
CA GLY A 634 52.32 -5.88 18.71
C GLY A 634 53.73 -6.49 18.66
N VAL A 635 54.33 -6.61 17.46
CA VAL A 635 55.74 -7.02 17.32
C VAL A 635 56.70 -6.01 17.97
N GLY A 636 56.43 -4.71 17.80
CA GLY A 636 57.17 -3.63 18.46
C GLY A 636 57.13 -3.76 19.99
N ALA A 637 55.95 -3.87 20.57
CA ALA A 637 55.73 -4.04 22.01
C ALA A 637 56.38 -5.32 22.55
N GLN A 638 56.25 -6.45 21.85
CA GLN A 638 56.90 -7.71 22.24
C GLN A 638 58.43 -7.59 22.21
N SER A 639 59.00 -6.89 21.22
CA SER A 639 60.44 -6.62 21.16
C SER A 639 60.89 -5.70 22.31
N ALA A 640 60.10 -4.69 22.67
CA ALA A 640 60.36 -3.80 23.80
C ALA A 640 60.30 -4.56 25.13
N LEU A 641 59.34 -5.48 25.30
CA LEU A 641 59.22 -6.35 26.47
C LEU A 641 60.45 -7.26 26.63
N VAL A 642 60.91 -7.91 25.56
CA VAL A 642 62.12 -8.75 25.58
C VAL A 642 63.38 -7.91 25.88
N ASN A 643 63.47 -6.69 25.33
CA ASN A 643 64.55 -5.75 25.64
C ASN A 643 64.50 -5.25 27.10
N ALA A 644 63.33 -5.14 27.71
CA ALA A 644 63.18 -4.81 29.13
C ALA A 644 63.54 -6.01 30.03
N GLN A 645 63.07 -7.21 29.71
CA GLN A 645 63.38 -8.45 30.44
C GLN A 645 64.88 -8.78 30.41
N THR A 646 65.56 -8.62 29.27
CA THR A 646 67.01 -8.83 29.17
C THR A 646 67.82 -7.78 29.96
N ARG A 647 67.36 -6.53 30.01
CA ARG A 647 67.94 -5.50 30.90
C ARG A 647 67.72 -5.80 32.38
N LEU A 648 66.54 -6.30 32.75
CA LEU A 648 66.22 -6.71 34.12
C LEU A 648 67.16 -7.85 34.55
N GLY A 649 67.25 -8.93 33.78
CA GLY A 649 68.13 -10.06 34.08
C GLY A 649 69.62 -9.68 34.13
N ALA A 650 70.06 -8.70 33.32
CA ALA A 650 71.41 -8.15 33.42
C ALA A 650 71.64 -7.39 34.74
N ALA A 651 70.70 -6.52 35.14
CA ALA A 651 70.77 -5.80 36.41
C ALA A 651 70.67 -6.73 37.64
N GLU A 652 69.88 -7.80 37.56
CA GLU A 652 69.82 -8.86 38.58
C GLU A 652 71.16 -9.60 38.70
N ALA A 653 71.82 -9.91 37.57
CA ALA A 653 73.14 -10.53 37.57
C ALA A 653 74.23 -9.61 38.12
N GLU A 654 74.22 -8.32 37.77
CA GLU A 654 75.12 -7.31 38.35
C GLU A 654 74.89 -7.17 39.87
N PHE A 655 73.65 -7.17 40.33
CA PHE A 655 73.31 -7.14 41.76
C PHE A 655 73.81 -8.40 42.50
N GLN A 656 73.66 -9.58 41.90
CA GLN A 656 74.19 -10.84 42.45
C GLN A 656 75.72 -10.84 42.55
N ASP A 657 76.42 -10.35 41.52
CA ASP A 657 77.88 -10.21 41.52
C ASP A 657 78.36 -9.18 42.57
N ILE A 658 77.68 -8.03 42.70
CA ILE A 658 77.98 -7.01 43.72
C ILE A 658 77.74 -7.56 45.14
N THR A 659 76.65 -8.29 45.37
CA THR A 659 76.37 -8.89 46.70
C THR A 659 77.36 -10.00 47.04
N TYR A 660 77.73 -10.86 46.07
CA TYR A 660 78.79 -11.85 46.25
C TYR A 660 80.15 -11.21 46.58
N LYS A 661 80.55 -10.17 45.85
CA LYS A 661 81.78 -9.38 46.13
C LYS A 661 81.72 -8.73 47.51
N SER A 662 80.57 -8.20 47.93
CA SER A 662 80.36 -7.66 49.28
C SER A 662 80.53 -8.72 50.36
N GLU A 663 80.00 -9.94 50.16
CA GLU A 663 80.23 -11.05 51.08
C GLU A 663 81.69 -11.50 51.14
N GLN A 664 82.37 -11.56 49.99
CA GLN A 664 83.78 -11.95 49.94
C GLN A 664 84.67 -10.93 50.67
N LEU A 665 84.43 -9.63 50.47
CA LEU A 665 85.10 -8.56 51.21
C LEU A 665 84.80 -8.60 52.73
N LYS A 666 83.55 -8.90 53.11
CA LYS A 666 83.20 -9.13 54.54
C LYS A 666 83.99 -10.30 55.12
N LYS A 667 84.07 -11.45 54.41
CA LYS A 667 84.83 -12.62 54.85
C LYS A 667 86.32 -12.29 55.02
N GLN A 668 86.93 -11.62 54.04
CA GLN A 668 88.33 -11.16 54.12
C GLN A 668 88.58 -10.22 55.30
N THR A 669 87.71 -9.22 55.53
CA THR A 669 87.87 -8.32 56.68
C THR A 669 87.67 -9.02 58.03
N TYR A 670 86.78 -10.02 58.13
CA TYR A 670 86.70 -10.87 59.33
C TYR A 670 87.97 -11.72 59.53
N GLU A 671 88.56 -12.28 58.48
CA GLU A 671 89.82 -13.03 58.55
C GLU A 671 91.00 -12.15 59.00
N GLU A 672 91.11 -10.92 58.49
CA GLU A 672 92.12 -9.95 58.94
C GLU A 672 91.90 -9.53 60.39
N ILE A 673 90.66 -9.24 60.81
CA ILE A 673 90.32 -8.93 62.22
C ILE A 673 90.69 -10.09 63.14
N MET A 674 90.39 -11.33 62.75
CA MET A 674 90.76 -12.53 63.52
C MET A 674 92.29 -12.69 63.61
N LYS A 675 93.03 -12.46 62.52
CA LYS A 675 94.50 -12.49 62.51
C LYS A 675 95.12 -11.42 63.40
N HIS A 676 94.64 -10.18 63.32
CA HIS A 676 95.09 -9.10 64.20
C HIS A 676 94.74 -9.37 65.67
N THR A 677 93.59 -9.98 65.94
CA THR A 677 93.20 -10.41 67.30
C THR A 677 94.14 -11.51 67.81
N ALA A 678 94.49 -12.49 66.98
CA ALA A 678 95.46 -13.52 67.34
C ALA A 678 96.86 -12.93 67.66
N HIS A 679 97.37 -12.01 66.83
CA HIS A 679 98.63 -11.30 67.11
C HIS A 679 98.57 -10.51 68.44
N LEU A 680 97.42 -9.94 68.81
CA LEU A 680 97.25 -9.24 70.10
C LEU A 680 97.21 -10.21 71.29
N VAL A 681 96.69 -11.42 71.12
CA VAL A 681 96.75 -12.49 72.14
C VAL A 681 98.19 -12.98 72.32
N GLU A 682 98.90 -13.25 71.22
CA GLU A 682 100.32 -13.66 71.24
C GLU A 682 101.21 -12.57 71.87
N LEU A 683 101.00 -11.29 71.53
CA LEU A 683 101.68 -10.17 72.17
C LEU A 683 101.38 -10.10 73.68
N ARG A 684 100.13 -10.31 74.08
CA ARG A 684 99.73 -10.39 75.50
C ARG A 684 100.44 -11.54 76.22
N GLU A 685 100.52 -12.71 75.61
CA GLU A 685 101.22 -13.87 76.18
C GLU A 685 102.72 -13.63 76.29
N HIS A 686 103.37 -13.07 75.26
CA HIS A 686 104.77 -12.69 75.32
C HIS A 686 105.05 -11.62 76.40
N VAL A 687 104.17 -10.62 76.56
CA VAL A 687 104.29 -9.63 77.64
C VAL A 687 104.09 -10.27 79.02
N VAL A 688 103.13 -11.18 79.19
CA VAL A 688 102.93 -11.94 80.44
C VAL A 688 104.14 -12.82 80.76
N LEU A 689 104.73 -13.50 79.77
CA LEU A 689 105.94 -14.29 79.92
C LEU A 689 107.14 -13.42 80.32
N LYS A 690 107.35 -12.27 79.67
CA LYS A 690 108.42 -11.33 80.03
C LYS A 690 108.22 -10.68 81.41
N LEU A 691 106.99 -10.45 81.84
CA LEU A 691 106.70 -10.05 83.22
C LEU A 691 106.91 -11.20 84.23
N GLY A 692 106.77 -12.45 83.79
CA GLY A 692 107.19 -13.64 84.54
C GLY A 692 108.71 -13.69 84.71
N GLU A 693 109.47 -13.70 83.62
CA GLU A 693 110.94 -13.66 83.63
C GLU A 693 111.49 -12.48 84.46
N PHE A 694 110.89 -11.29 84.35
CA PHE A 694 111.29 -10.12 85.12
C PHE A 694 110.95 -10.27 86.62
N ARG A 695 109.84 -10.96 86.95
CA ARG A 695 109.49 -11.28 88.34
C ARG A 695 110.44 -12.32 88.92
N ASP A 696 110.81 -13.35 88.16
CA ASP A 696 111.66 -14.42 88.63
C ASP A 696 113.10 -13.95 88.82
N THR A 697 113.64 -13.17 87.88
CA THR A 697 114.95 -12.49 88.05
C THR A 697 114.94 -11.43 89.16
N ALA A 698 113.79 -10.81 89.47
CA ALA A 698 113.63 -9.95 90.64
C ALA A 698 113.45 -10.71 91.98
N ASN A 699 113.34 -12.05 91.96
CA ASN A 699 113.41 -12.90 93.15
C ASN A 699 114.82 -13.53 93.36
N GLU A 700 115.73 -13.38 92.39
CA GLU A 700 117.14 -13.82 92.49
C GLU A 700 118.10 -12.72 93.01
N TYR A 701 117.55 -11.55 93.39
CA TYR A 701 118.25 -10.40 93.98
C TYR A 701 117.80 -10.12 95.42
#